data_AF-A0A945RZ43-F1
#
_entry.id   AF-A0A945RZ43-F1
#
_cell.length_a   1.000
_cell.length_b   1.000
_cell.length_c   1.000
_cell.angle_alpha   90.00
_cell.angle_beta   90.00
_cell.angle_gamma   90.00
#
_symmetry.space_group_name_H-M   'P 1'
#
loop_
_entity.id
_entity.type
_entity.pdbx_description
1 polymer ?
#
loop_
_entity_poly.entity_id
_entity_poly.type
_entity_poly.pdbx_seq_one_letter_code
_entity_poly.pdbx_strand_id
1 'polypeptide(L)'
;MATSTAKRGTRYVASVPPEEILPVSNGRYESTVKGIYVIGDVTGLPLVKVAANHGVDVIAGMRQSGDLPGAPPADGVHDVLIIGAGPAGVSAAVEASRIGVKALVLERGVLSNTVHSFPTGKRVYAEPRFLQDRSEIPTEGDPVRDDFLASVRDVVETHDLEILEGVEVTAVHKEAGGTFVAETRDGQTYAAGKIIVAIGRQGQPRQLGVPGEDRADKVTHRFHTPEDYRDKDVLVVGGGNSAVEAALMLAETSRVTVSYRRDAFFRLKRNNLDAITQAAAAGRLEILFESKVTDIRDGEVDLEIDGETRTLPNNSVVVLAGSLPAIGFLMDMGLELDGIWTQKRVLWSFVGILIGCLIYFGAKHIYLLPERAAPGQLVLPGFQWLFSIIPPYFANLYGLYYLLYFSAIAGFGLFWAARYRHRIVWRRNLLIILFNWTVWWGLPTFLVALGGRNIWTSILPKLLNAWPLNMGAYSVAPVVQVGDPIWWHTVAVLGVVWAVLLTFVILPLFTVLVGKHYCSHLCSCGALAETVGNSFRHRAPKADLPRWLERFGFVFIALAAVATIADLLGRGLPLRLYNVWVGTLLAGALAIGLYPFLGQRVWCRYWCPLAFWMNFWGRWSRFKISPEPGKCIDCNVCNRYCQMGIDIKSRALRGIPVTLQDTPCVACGECIVRCPMEILHFGELPEQKPYPEGTDAGSGHTVKMRLDNDKDYARMNELSMRDRDHKGDG
;
A
#
# COMPACT_ATOMS: atom_id res chain seq x y z
N MET A 1 -11.22 -15.04 -1.51
CA MET A 1 -11.90 -13.73 -1.39
C MET A 1 -12.73 -13.79 -0.12
N ALA A 2 -12.41 -12.99 0.89
CA ALA A 2 -13.11 -13.04 2.17
C ALA A 2 -14.22 -11.99 2.20
N THR A 3 -15.47 -12.44 2.33
CA THR A 3 -16.60 -11.60 2.75
C THR A 3 -16.44 -11.30 4.23
N SER A 4 -16.00 -10.10 4.60
CA SER A 4 -15.99 -9.69 6.01
C SER A 4 -17.33 -9.05 6.37
N THR A 5 -17.99 -9.60 7.38
CA THR A 5 -19.19 -9.03 7.99
C THR A 5 -18.80 -7.93 8.97
N ALA A 6 -19.20 -6.68 8.69
CA ALA A 6 -19.22 -5.64 9.72
C ALA A 6 -20.37 -5.93 10.72
N LYS A 7 -20.22 -5.50 11.98
CA LYS A 7 -21.16 -5.77 13.09
C LYS A 7 -22.53 -5.06 12.97
N ARG A 8 -22.85 -4.49 11.81
CA ARG A 8 -24.18 -4.06 11.36
C ARG A 8 -24.28 -4.36 9.86
N GLY A 9 -25.12 -5.32 9.47
CA GLY A 9 -25.76 -5.55 8.15
C GLY A 9 -24.97 -5.54 6.83
N THR A 10 -23.97 -4.69 6.65
CA THR A 10 -23.44 -4.35 5.33
C THR A 10 -22.31 -5.31 4.95
N ARG A 11 -22.64 -6.35 4.18
CA ARG A 11 -21.64 -7.21 3.54
C ARG A 11 -20.91 -6.40 2.47
N TYR A 12 -19.58 -6.39 2.54
CA TYR A 12 -18.72 -5.80 1.51
C TYR A 12 -17.67 -6.80 1.04
N VAL A 13 -17.18 -6.58 -0.18
CA VAL A 13 -16.05 -7.32 -0.75
C VAL A 13 -14.87 -6.36 -0.81
N ALA A 14 -13.82 -6.66 -0.05
CA ALA A 14 -12.59 -5.86 -0.02
C ALA A 14 -11.59 -6.32 -1.10
N SER A 15 -10.91 -5.38 -1.76
CA SER A 15 -9.75 -5.65 -2.64
C SER A 15 -8.42 -5.64 -1.89
N VAL A 16 -8.40 -5.09 -0.67
CA VAL A 16 -7.21 -4.90 0.18
C VAL A 16 -7.55 -5.29 1.63
N PRO A 17 -6.54 -5.55 2.49
CA PRO A 17 -6.77 -5.81 3.90
C PRO A 17 -7.58 -4.67 4.57
N PRO A 18 -8.39 -4.96 5.62
CA PRO A 18 -9.20 -3.95 6.30
C PRO A 18 -8.41 -2.72 6.78
N GLU A 19 -7.16 -2.93 7.21
CA GLU A 19 -6.23 -1.87 7.60
C GLU A 19 -5.76 -0.95 6.45
N GLU A 20 -6.13 -1.21 5.21
CA GLU A 20 -5.84 -0.34 4.05
C GLU A 20 -7.08 0.36 3.50
N ILE A 21 -8.28 0.01 4.00
CA ILE A 21 -9.55 0.61 3.59
C ILE A 21 -9.68 1.99 4.23
N LEU A 22 -9.94 3.00 3.40
CA LEU A 22 -9.96 4.40 3.81
C LEU A 22 -11.08 5.19 3.13
N PRO A 23 -11.65 6.20 3.80
CA PRO A 23 -12.63 7.08 3.16
C PRO A 23 -11.99 7.84 2.00
N VAL A 24 -12.76 7.97 0.92
CA VAL A 24 -12.40 8.82 -0.21
C VAL A 24 -12.71 10.27 0.16
N SER A 25 -11.71 11.13 0.06
CA SER A 25 -11.84 12.56 0.27
C SER A 25 -11.14 13.36 -0.81
N ASN A 26 -11.55 14.62 -0.98
CA ASN A 26 -10.90 15.56 -1.88
C ASN A 26 -9.66 16.22 -1.22
N GLY A 27 -9.01 17.15 -1.93
CA GLY A 27 -7.83 17.87 -1.42
C GLY A 27 -8.08 18.82 -0.25
N ARG A 28 -9.35 18.97 0.18
CA ARG A 28 -9.79 19.77 1.34
C ARG A 28 -10.41 18.89 2.43
N TYR A 29 -10.13 17.59 2.42
CA TYR A 29 -10.63 16.60 3.39
C TYR A 29 -12.14 16.36 3.36
N GLU A 30 -12.90 17.01 2.48
CA GLU A 30 -14.32 16.73 2.31
C GLU A 30 -14.50 15.35 1.65
N SER A 31 -15.36 14.55 2.24
CA SER A 31 -15.68 13.21 1.78
C SER A 31 -16.58 13.21 0.54
N THR A 32 -17.02 12.03 0.10
CA THR A 32 -18.04 11.91 -0.95
C THR A 32 -19.43 12.40 -0.52
N VAL A 33 -19.66 12.62 0.78
CA VAL A 33 -20.90 13.19 1.31
C VAL A 33 -20.65 14.66 1.63
N LYS A 34 -21.29 15.55 0.87
CA LYS A 34 -21.13 17.01 1.01
C LYS A 34 -21.46 17.46 2.43
N GLY A 35 -20.50 18.11 3.09
CA GLY A 35 -20.59 18.58 4.47
C GLY A 35 -20.03 17.63 5.54
N ILE A 36 -19.52 16.45 5.16
CA ILE A 36 -18.74 15.57 6.04
C ILE A 36 -17.27 15.60 5.63
N TYR A 37 -16.39 15.92 6.57
CA TYR A 37 -14.93 15.99 6.38
C TYR A 37 -14.24 14.88 7.18
N VAL A 38 -13.14 14.34 6.67
CA VAL A 38 -12.39 13.24 7.29
C VAL A 38 -10.93 13.64 7.52
N ILE A 39 -10.46 13.63 8.78
CA ILE A 39 -9.13 14.12 9.15
C ILE A 39 -8.39 13.15 10.09
N GLY A 40 -7.11 13.43 10.34
CA GLY A 40 -6.28 12.56 11.18
C GLY A 40 -5.97 11.21 10.54
N ASP A 41 -5.66 10.21 11.37
CA ASP A 41 -5.14 8.92 10.92
C ASP A 41 -6.10 8.16 9.99
N VAL A 42 -7.41 8.43 10.06
CA VAL A 42 -8.41 7.80 9.16
C VAL A 42 -8.17 8.18 7.69
N THR A 43 -7.32 9.16 7.39
CA THR A 43 -6.88 9.49 6.02
C THR A 43 -5.71 8.62 5.52
N GLY A 44 -5.08 7.83 6.39
CA GLY A 44 -4.04 6.86 6.04
C GLY A 44 -2.61 7.20 6.42
N LEU A 45 -2.39 8.24 7.23
CA LEU A 45 -1.08 8.60 7.79
C LEU A 45 -1.18 8.66 9.32
N PRO A 46 -0.85 7.57 10.04
CA PRO A 46 -0.98 7.52 11.49
C PRO A 46 0.19 8.20 12.20
N LEU A 47 0.27 9.52 12.10
CA LEU A 47 1.33 10.35 12.65
C LEU A 47 0.71 11.54 13.36
N VAL A 48 1.00 11.70 14.66
CA VAL A 48 0.38 12.71 15.53
C VAL A 48 0.51 14.12 14.94
N LYS A 49 1.70 14.50 14.48
CA LYS A 49 1.97 15.78 13.83
C LYS A 49 1.12 16.01 12.57
N VAL A 50 1.06 15.01 11.70
CA VAL A 50 0.24 15.09 10.47
C VAL A 50 -1.24 15.20 10.82
N ALA A 51 -1.68 14.42 11.80
CA ALA A 51 -3.07 14.42 12.27
C ALA A 51 -3.47 15.78 12.84
N ALA A 52 -2.65 16.37 13.71
CA ALA A 52 -2.86 17.71 14.25
C ALA A 52 -2.91 18.77 13.14
N ASN A 53 -1.96 18.72 12.19
CA ASN A 53 -1.95 19.62 11.04
C ASN A 53 -3.20 19.50 10.13
N HIS A 54 -3.80 18.31 10.02
CA HIS A 54 -5.07 18.17 9.29
C HIS A 54 -6.21 18.95 9.94
N GLY A 55 -6.22 19.06 11.27
CA GLY A 55 -7.20 19.88 12.01
C GLY A 55 -7.12 21.36 11.61
N VAL A 56 -5.90 21.87 11.43
CA VAL A 56 -5.69 23.23 10.93
C VAL A 56 -6.17 23.39 9.50
N ASP A 57 -5.75 22.48 8.62
CA ASP A 57 -6.05 22.60 7.20
C ASP A 57 -7.55 22.49 6.88
N VAL A 58 -8.29 21.64 7.62
CA VAL A 58 -9.72 21.44 7.32
C VAL A 58 -10.54 22.67 7.64
N ILE A 59 -10.32 23.32 8.80
CA ILE A 59 -11.04 24.54 9.18
C ILE A 59 -10.69 25.70 8.24
N ALA A 60 -9.39 25.86 7.93
CA ALA A 60 -8.94 26.86 6.95
C ALA A 60 -9.57 26.60 5.57
N GLY A 61 -9.65 25.34 5.14
CA GLY A 61 -10.27 24.94 3.89
C GLY A 61 -11.77 25.22 3.84
N MET A 62 -12.50 24.92 4.92
CA MET A 62 -13.94 25.19 5.04
C MET A 62 -14.24 26.70 5.06
N ARG A 63 -13.37 27.50 5.67
CA ARG A 63 -13.47 28.97 5.63
C ARG A 63 -13.29 29.50 4.22
N GLN A 64 -12.28 29.02 3.50
CA GLN A 64 -11.99 29.46 2.12
C GLN A 64 -13.08 29.07 1.12
N SER A 65 -13.80 27.96 1.35
CA SER A 65 -14.91 27.53 0.50
C SER A 65 -16.25 28.19 0.82
N GLY A 66 -16.35 28.92 1.94
CA GLY A 66 -17.62 29.42 2.45
C GLY A 66 -18.53 28.32 2.99
N ASP A 67 -17.97 27.18 3.39
CA ASP A 67 -18.73 26.08 3.99
C ASP A 67 -19.02 26.31 5.48
N LEU A 68 -18.29 27.22 6.13
CA LEU A 68 -18.60 27.69 7.48
C LEU A 68 -19.68 28.77 7.43
N PRO A 69 -20.71 28.69 8.29
CA PRO A 69 -21.76 29.69 8.33
C PRO A 69 -21.20 31.05 8.79
N GLY A 70 -21.73 32.13 8.20
CA GLY A 70 -21.44 33.51 8.63
C GLY A 70 -22.44 34.07 9.63
N ALA A 71 -23.50 33.32 9.94
CA ALA A 71 -24.53 33.65 10.91
C ALA A 71 -24.56 32.58 12.01
N PRO A 72 -24.97 32.93 13.26
CA PRO A 72 -25.06 31.96 14.35
C PRO A 72 -25.99 30.79 13.99
N PRO A 73 -25.67 29.56 14.42
CA PRO A 73 -26.55 28.42 14.19
C PRO A 73 -27.85 28.58 14.99
N ALA A 74 -28.91 27.89 14.55
CA ALA A 74 -30.16 27.83 15.31
C ALA A 74 -29.94 27.26 16.71
N ASP A 75 -30.81 27.61 17.66
CA ASP A 75 -30.72 27.11 19.04
C ASP A 75 -30.69 25.57 19.06
N GLY A 76 -29.70 25.01 19.78
CA GLY A 76 -29.47 23.56 19.85
C GLY A 76 -28.73 22.93 18.67
N VAL A 77 -28.28 23.74 17.69
CA VAL A 77 -27.46 23.29 16.55
C VAL A 77 -26.05 23.86 16.66
N HIS A 78 -25.03 23.04 16.39
CA HIS A 78 -23.64 23.48 16.29
C HIS A 78 -23.26 23.78 14.83
N ASP A 79 -22.28 24.65 14.61
CA ASP A 79 -21.78 24.88 13.25
C ASP A 79 -21.06 23.63 12.75
N VAL A 80 -20.25 23.03 13.63
CA VAL A 80 -19.42 21.87 13.34
C VAL A 80 -19.48 20.89 14.51
N LEU A 81 -19.81 19.63 14.23
CA LEU A 81 -19.64 18.53 15.18
C LEU A 81 -18.37 17.75 14.82
N ILE A 82 -17.47 17.58 15.78
CA ILE A 82 -16.21 16.88 15.62
C ILE A 82 -16.29 15.54 16.36
N ILE A 83 -16.14 14.42 15.63
CA ILE A 83 -16.23 13.08 16.19
C ILE A 83 -14.81 12.55 16.44
N GLY A 84 -14.40 12.55 17.70
CA GLY A 84 -13.10 12.09 18.22
C GLY A 84 -12.22 13.23 18.74
N ALA A 85 -11.77 13.13 19.99
CA ALA A 85 -10.89 14.11 20.66
C ALA A 85 -9.42 13.67 20.64
N GLY A 86 -8.97 13.12 19.51
CA GLY A 86 -7.54 12.93 19.23
C GLY A 86 -6.87 14.23 18.76
N PRO A 87 -5.56 14.21 18.48
CA PRO A 87 -4.82 15.40 18.05
C PRO A 87 -5.45 16.15 16.86
N ALA A 88 -6.01 15.42 15.89
CA ALA A 88 -6.70 16.02 14.76
C ALA A 88 -7.99 16.75 15.15
N GLY A 89 -8.81 16.15 16.03
CA GLY A 89 -10.09 16.72 16.45
C GLY A 89 -9.89 17.92 17.37
N VAL A 90 -8.98 17.81 18.35
CA VAL A 90 -8.62 18.93 19.23
C VAL A 90 -8.06 20.10 18.41
N SER A 91 -7.14 19.84 17.48
CA SER A 91 -6.62 20.92 16.63
C SER A 91 -7.69 21.56 15.75
N ALA A 92 -8.67 20.81 15.25
CA ALA A 92 -9.79 21.38 14.50
C ALA A 92 -10.69 22.24 15.41
N ALA A 93 -10.92 21.83 16.66
CA ALA A 93 -11.70 22.60 17.63
C ALA A 93 -11.00 23.92 18.01
N VAL A 94 -9.68 23.90 18.22
CA VAL A 94 -8.86 25.12 18.44
C VAL A 94 -9.03 26.10 17.29
N GLU A 95 -8.84 25.64 16.04
CA GLU A 95 -8.99 26.53 14.88
C GLU A 95 -10.42 27.04 14.69
N ALA A 96 -11.43 26.24 15.01
CA ALA A 96 -12.82 26.67 14.99
C ALA A 96 -13.08 27.77 16.03
N SER A 97 -12.61 27.58 17.27
CA SER A 97 -12.72 28.55 18.37
C SER A 97 -12.07 29.89 18.00
N ARG A 98 -10.86 29.86 17.43
CA ARG A 98 -10.11 31.05 16.97
C ARG A 98 -10.87 31.92 15.96
N ILE A 99 -11.78 31.35 15.19
CA ILE A 99 -12.56 32.08 14.18
C ILE A 99 -14.04 32.25 14.57
N GLY A 100 -14.39 31.94 15.82
CA GLY A 100 -15.75 32.11 16.37
C GLY A 100 -16.77 31.10 15.84
N VAL A 101 -16.32 29.94 15.35
CA VAL A 101 -17.20 28.84 14.91
C VAL A 101 -17.56 27.97 16.11
N LYS A 102 -18.86 27.77 16.34
CA LYS A 102 -19.37 26.96 17.47
C LYS A 102 -19.17 25.48 17.16
N ALA A 103 -18.08 24.91 17.67
CA ALA A 103 -17.74 23.50 17.50
C ALA A 103 -17.95 22.71 18.80
N LEU A 104 -18.51 21.50 18.67
CA LEU A 104 -18.62 20.53 19.76
C LEU A 104 -17.82 19.28 19.41
N VAL A 105 -17.00 18.78 20.33
CA VAL A 105 -16.23 17.54 20.17
C VAL A 105 -16.89 16.42 20.97
N LEU A 106 -17.15 15.27 20.33
CA LEU A 106 -17.64 14.06 20.99
C LEU A 106 -16.55 12.99 21.00
N GLU A 107 -16.14 12.51 22.17
CA GLU A 107 -15.14 11.46 22.34
C GLU A 107 -15.69 10.27 23.10
N ARG A 108 -15.57 9.08 22.51
CA ARG A 108 -16.07 7.82 23.11
C ARG A 108 -15.38 7.43 24.41
N GLY A 109 -14.11 7.79 24.56
CA GLY A 109 -13.30 7.50 25.75
C GLY A 109 -12.93 8.80 26.43
N VAL A 110 -11.63 9.00 26.61
CA VAL A 110 -11.07 10.20 27.23
C VAL A 110 -10.31 11.07 26.22
N LEU A 111 -10.02 12.32 26.55
CA LEU A 111 -9.17 13.20 25.74
C LEU A 111 -7.88 12.48 25.28
N SER A 112 -7.59 12.53 23.98
CA SER A 112 -6.44 11.83 23.37
C SER A 112 -6.36 10.32 23.71
N ASN A 113 -7.51 9.65 23.80
CA ASN A 113 -7.69 8.24 24.18
C ASN A 113 -6.63 7.25 23.66
N THR A 114 -6.21 7.40 22.39
CA THR A 114 -5.18 6.53 21.78
C THR A 114 -3.83 6.69 22.49
N VAL A 115 -3.38 7.92 22.72
CA VAL A 115 -2.12 8.21 23.42
C VAL A 115 -2.26 7.91 24.91
N HIS A 116 -3.43 8.19 25.49
CA HIS A 116 -3.76 7.77 26.86
C HIS A 116 -3.62 6.25 27.06
N SER A 117 -3.80 5.46 26.00
CA SER A 117 -3.65 4.00 26.04
C SER A 117 -2.23 3.49 25.80
N PHE A 118 -1.26 4.37 25.61
CA PHE A 118 0.14 3.96 25.58
C PHE A 118 0.62 3.60 26.98
N PRO A 119 1.59 2.67 27.11
CA PRO A 119 2.25 2.43 28.38
C PRO A 119 2.89 3.70 28.94
N THR A 120 2.93 3.81 30.27
CA THR A 120 3.63 4.88 31.00
C THR A 120 5.10 4.99 30.52
N GLY A 121 5.60 6.22 30.37
CA GLY A 121 6.98 6.47 29.90
C GLY A 121 7.21 6.30 28.40
N LYS A 122 6.22 5.81 27.63
CA LYS A 122 6.36 5.68 26.17
C LYS A 122 6.39 7.06 25.50
N ARG A 123 7.29 7.22 24.53
CA ARG A 123 7.37 8.45 23.70
C ARG A 123 6.32 8.47 22.60
N VAL A 124 5.79 9.65 22.35
CA VAL A 124 4.90 9.96 21.23
C VAL A 124 5.75 10.46 20.08
N TYR A 125 6.06 9.58 19.13
CA TYR A 125 6.88 9.93 17.97
C TYR A 125 6.17 10.89 17.02
N ALA A 126 6.78 12.05 16.80
CA ALA A 126 6.28 13.16 16.03
C ALA A 126 7.05 13.34 14.71
N GLU A 127 7.09 12.29 13.90
CA GLU A 127 7.65 12.33 12.55
C GLU A 127 6.58 12.75 11.52
N PRO A 128 6.94 13.31 10.36
CA PRO A 128 8.29 13.61 9.89
C PRO A 128 8.85 14.93 10.47
N ARG A 129 10.13 14.96 10.85
CA ARG A 129 10.81 16.17 11.37
C ARG A 129 10.84 17.36 10.41
N PHE A 130 10.84 17.14 9.09
CA PHE A 130 10.82 18.22 8.10
C PHE A 130 9.46 18.94 8.02
N LEU A 131 8.39 18.32 8.55
CA LEU A 131 7.08 18.92 8.56
C LEU A 131 6.99 19.88 9.75
N GLN A 132 6.63 21.13 9.46
CA GLN A 132 6.40 22.14 10.49
C GLN A 132 5.10 21.87 11.24
N ASP A 133 5.11 22.13 12.53
CA ASP A 133 3.93 22.10 13.38
C ASP A 133 3.13 23.39 13.12
N ARG A 134 1.92 23.24 12.57
CA ARG A 134 0.97 24.36 12.37
C ARG A 134 -0.12 24.38 13.43
N SER A 135 -0.34 23.25 14.09
CA SER A 135 -1.23 23.11 15.24
C SER A 135 -0.56 23.65 16.49
N GLU A 136 -1.35 24.14 17.45
CA GLU A 136 -0.88 24.48 18.80
C GLU A 136 -0.53 23.25 19.65
N ILE A 137 -0.94 22.05 19.24
CA ILE A 137 -0.59 20.82 19.95
C ILE A 137 0.92 20.59 19.79
N PRO A 138 1.73 20.67 20.86
CA PRO A 138 3.16 20.59 20.73
C PRO A 138 3.58 19.16 20.43
N THR A 139 4.36 18.98 19.37
CA THR A 139 4.92 17.67 19.00
C THR A 139 6.44 17.67 18.90
N GLU A 140 7.09 18.79 19.20
CA GLU A 140 8.54 18.89 19.20
C GLU A 140 9.19 17.98 20.26
N GLY A 141 10.32 17.37 19.91
CA GLY A 141 11.15 16.59 20.85
C GLY A 141 10.68 15.16 21.14
N ASP A 142 9.66 14.66 20.44
CA ASP A 142 9.05 13.33 20.70
C ASP A 142 8.68 13.18 22.19
N PRO A 143 7.70 13.95 22.68
CA PRO A 143 7.39 14.06 24.10
C PRO A 143 7.01 12.72 24.71
N VAL A 144 7.25 12.56 26.00
CA VAL A 144 6.74 11.41 26.75
C VAL A 144 5.22 11.51 26.79
N ARG A 145 4.53 10.35 26.80
CA ARG A 145 3.07 10.22 26.83
C ARG A 145 2.41 11.23 27.76
N ASP A 146 2.87 11.32 29.00
CA ASP A 146 2.19 12.10 30.04
C ASP A 146 2.36 13.61 29.81
N ASP A 147 3.56 14.05 29.39
CA ASP A 147 3.82 15.44 28.99
C ASP A 147 2.96 15.84 27.78
N PHE A 148 2.84 14.95 26.80
CA PHE A 148 1.97 15.16 25.65
C PHE A 148 0.52 15.33 26.07
N LEU A 149 -0.01 14.45 26.94
CA LEU A 149 -1.39 14.55 27.43
C LEU A 149 -1.63 15.82 28.24
N ALA A 150 -0.67 16.24 29.07
CA ALA A 150 -0.74 17.49 29.81
C ALA A 150 -0.80 18.70 28.86
N SER A 151 0.03 18.71 27.82
CA SER A 151 0.03 19.80 26.83
C SER A 151 -1.27 19.89 26.03
N VAL A 152 -1.88 18.76 25.67
CA VAL A 152 -3.18 18.76 24.98
C VAL A 152 -4.27 19.31 25.90
N ARG A 153 -4.21 18.99 27.20
CA ARG A 153 -5.16 19.51 28.20
C ARG A 153 -5.02 21.02 28.37
N ASP A 154 -3.80 21.54 28.45
CA ASP A 154 -3.52 22.98 28.52
C ASP A 154 -4.10 23.73 27.31
N VAL A 155 -3.97 23.17 26.11
CA VAL A 155 -4.58 23.72 24.89
C VAL A 155 -6.12 23.71 24.96
N VAL A 156 -6.73 22.62 25.47
CA VAL A 156 -8.18 22.53 25.64
C VAL A 156 -8.70 23.60 26.61
N GLU A 157 -8.03 23.78 27.74
CA GLU A 157 -8.39 24.76 28.77
C GLU A 157 -8.16 26.20 28.30
N THR A 158 -7.04 26.47 27.61
CA THR A 158 -6.70 27.81 27.09
C THR A 158 -7.73 28.33 26.09
N HIS A 159 -8.30 27.44 25.26
CA HIS A 159 -9.26 27.80 24.22
C HIS A 159 -10.73 27.56 24.61
N ASP A 160 -10.98 27.17 25.87
CA ASP A 160 -12.31 26.84 26.41
C ASP A 160 -13.11 25.89 25.48
N LEU A 161 -12.46 24.81 25.05
CA LEU A 161 -13.05 23.91 24.05
C LEU A 161 -14.15 23.04 24.65
N GLU A 162 -15.31 23.00 23.99
CA GLU A 162 -16.42 22.13 24.38
C GLU A 162 -16.16 20.68 23.93
N ILE A 163 -15.76 19.83 24.87
CA ILE A 163 -15.48 18.40 24.63
C ILE A 163 -16.31 17.53 25.58
N LEU A 164 -17.11 16.62 25.02
CA LEU A 164 -17.85 15.61 25.77
C LEU A 164 -17.15 14.25 25.68
N GLU A 165 -16.54 13.83 26.79
CA GLU A 165 -15.93 12.51 26.97
C GLU A 165 -16.97 11.43 27.32
N GLY A 166 -16.64 10.17 27.06
CA GLY A 166 -17.57 9.04 27.27
C GLY A 166 -18.74 8.97 26.28
N VAL A 167 -18.77 9.81 25.25
CA VAL A 167 -19.87 9.92 24.27
C VAL A 167 -19.49 9.22 22.96
N GLU A 168 -19.98 8.00 22.77
CA GLU A 168 -19.76 7.25 21.53
C GLU A 168 -20.86 7.53 20.49
N VAL A 169 -20.49 8.19 19.39
CA VAL A 169 -21.36 8.34 18.22
C VAL A 169 -21.50 7.00 17.49
N THR A 170 -22.74 6.55 17.29
CA THR A 170 -23.05 5.26 16.64
C THR A 170 -23.71 5.38 15.28
N ALA A 171 -24.31 6.53 14.96
CA ALA A 171 -24.85 6.84 13.65
C ALA A 171 -24.78 8.34 13.36
N VAL A 172 -24.68 8.69 12.08
CA VAL A 172 -24.82 10.07 11.61
C VAL A 172 -25.70 10.04 10.37
N HIS A 173 -26.77 10.81 10.37
CA HIS A 173 -27.67 10.93 9.23
C HIS A 173 -27.90 12.40 8.87
N LYS A 174 -28.30 12.65 7.63
CA LYS A 174 -28.57 13.99 7.11
C LYS A 174 -30.08 14.18 6.97
N GLU A 175 -30.61 15.22 7.58
CA GLU A 175 -32.02 15.57 7.50
C GLU A 175 -32.36 16.34 6.21
N ALA A 176 -33.65 16.45 5.88
CA ALA A 176 -34.14 17.12 4.68
C ALA A 176 -33.73 18.62 4.59
N GLY A 177 -33.48 19.27 5.72
CA GLY A 177 -32.99 20.65 5.82
C GLY A 177 -31.48 20.82 5.60
N GLY A 178 -30.74 19.73 5.41
CA GLY A 178 -29.29 19.76 5.21
C GLY A 178 -28.44 19.69 6.49
N THR A 179 -29.07 19.81 7.65
CA THR A 179 -28.49 19.56 8.97
C THR A 179 -28.13 18.09 9.15
N PHE A 180 -27.05 17.82 9.86
CA PHE A 180 -26.66 16.48 10.27
C PHE A 180 -27.05 16.23 11.72
N VAL A 181 -27.49 15.01 12.01
CA VAL A 181 -27.79 14.55 13.38
C VAL A 181 -26.92 13.34 13.67
N ALA A 182 -26.17 13.41 14.76
CA ALA A 182 -25.36 12.33 15.31
C ALA A 182 -26.08 11.68 16.49
N GLU A 183 -26.28 10.37 16.44
CA GLU A 183 -26.87 9.57 17.50
C GLU A 183 -25.77 8.90 18.33
N THR A 184 -25.89 8.95 19.64
CA THR A 184 -24.91 8.38 20.57
C THR A 184 -25.39 7.08 21.18
N ARG A 185 -24.47 6.29 21.75
CA ARG A 185 -24.77 4.96 22.30
C ARG A 185 -25.81 5.00 23.44
N ASP A 186 -25.83 6.08 24.21
CA ASP A 186 -26.78 6.35 25.29
C ASP A 186 -28.12 6.93 24.81
N GLY A 187 -28.30 7.08 23.49
CA GLY A 187 -29.57 7.51 22.88
C GLY A 187 -29.74 9.04 22.76
N GLN A 188 -28.71 9.82 23.10
CA GLN A 188 -28.73 11.27 22.88
C GLN A 188 -28.48 11.60 21.40
N THR A 189 -28.87 12.81 21.01
CA THR A 189 -28.72 13.31 19.63
C THR A 189 -28.10 14.70 19.62
N TYR A 190 -27.15 14.92 18.72
CA TYR A 190 -26.47 16.20 18.53
C TYR A 190 -26.60 16.65 17.09
N ALA A 191 -27.07 17.88 16.88
CA ALA A 191 -27.29 18.45 15.56
C ALA A 191 -26.16 19.41 15.16
N ALA A 192 -25.72 19.35 13.89
CA ALA A 192 -24.76 20.30 13.36
C ALA A 192 -24.89 20.56 11.85
N GLY A 193 -24.44 21.72 11.41
CA GLY A 193 -24.38 22.07 9.99
C GLY A 193 -23.36 21.25 9.20
N LYS A 194 -22.23 20.89 9.83
CA LYS A 194 -21.13 20.10 9.26
C LYS A 194 -20.62 19.06 10.25
N ILE A 195 -20.01 17.99 9.73
CA ILE A 195 -19.40 16.92 10.52
C ILE A 195 -17.91 16.82 10.18
N ILE A 196 -17.05 16.74 11.18
CA ILE A 196 -15.64 16.37 11.03
C ILE A 196 -15.43 15.02 11.71
N VAL A 197 -15.02 14.01 10.95
CA VAL A 197 -14.71 12.66 11.44
C VAL A 197 -13.21 12.57 11.72
N ALA A 198 -12.85 12.54 13.00
CA ALA A 198 -11.47 12.52 13.53
C ALA A 198 -11.18 11.28 14.40
N ILE A 199 -11.87 10.16 14.12
CA ILE A 199 -11.89 8.93 14.95
C ILE A 199 -10.59 8.10 14.99
N GLY A 200 -9.55 8.55 14.28
CA GLY A 200 -8.29 7.82 14.14
C GLY A 200 -8.43 6.44 13.47
N ARG A 201 -7.51 5.52 13.76
CA ARG A 201 -7.49 4.15 13.18
C ARG A 201 -7.53 3.01 14.18
N GLN A 202 -7.35 3.30 15.48
CA GLN A 202 -7.36 2.25 16.49
C GLN A 202 -8.69 1.50 16.54
N GLY A 203 -9.82 2.13 16.16
CA GLY A 203 -11.09 1.43 16.01
C GLY A 203 -11.51 0.67 17.28
N GLN A 204 -12.18 -0.48 17.13
CA GLN A 204 -12.60 -1.32 18.25
C GLN A 204 -11.57 -2.44 18.48
N PRO A 205 -11.10 -2.68 19.72
CA PRO A 205 -10.26 -3.83 20.02
C PRO A 205 -10.92 -5.14 19.57
N ARG A 206 -10.11 -6.08 19.08
CA ARG A 206 -10.60 -7.41 18.74
C ARG A 206 -10.98 -8.14 20.03
N GLN A 207 -12.20 -8.64 20.02
CA GLN A 207 -12.73 -9.52 21.05
C GLN A 207 -12.29 -10.97 20.74
N LEU A 208 -12.10 -11.77 21.77
CA LEU A 208 -11.85 -13.21 21.74
C LEU A 208 -13.13 -13.98 21.40
N GLY A 209 -14.29 -13.46 21.81
CA GLY A 209 -15.60 -14.08 21.64
C GLY A 209 -15.78 -15.32 22.49
N VAL A 210 -15.21 -15.34 23.69
CA VAL A 210 -15.23 -16.48 24.62
C VAL A 210 -16.07 -16.18 25.86
N PRO A 211 -16.66 -17.19 26.51
CA PRO A 211 -17.30 -17.00 27.80
C PRO A 211 -16.36 -16.34 28.82
N GLY A 212 -16.90 -15.38 29.59
CA GLY A 212 -16.17 -14.65 30.64
C GLY A 212 -15.27 -13.51 30.15
N GLU A 213 -15.18 -13.25 28.84
CA GLU A 213 -14.45 -12.09 28.30
C GLU A 213 -15.02 -10.74 28.78
N ASP A 214 -16.30 -10.69 29.10
CA ASP A 214 -17.04 -9.49 29.53
C ASP A 214 -16.77 -9.08 30.99
N ARG A 215 -15.98 -9.86 31.74
CA ARG A 215 -15.56 -9.56 33.12
C ARG A 215 -14.58 -8.38 33.16
N ALA A 216 -15.11 -7.16 33.27
CA ALA A 216 -14.33 -5.92 33.21
C ALA A 216 -13.29 -5.74 34.32
N ASP A 217 -13.43 -6.45 35.45
CA ASP A 217 -12.50 -6.48 36.57
C ASP A 217 -11.27 -7.38 36.32
N LYS A 218 -11.40 -8.36 35.40
CA LYS A 218 -10.36 -9.34 35.08
C LYS A 218 -9.76 -9.15 33.68
N VAL A 219 -10.57 -8.78 32.71
CA VAL A 219 -10.20 -8.72 31.29
C VAL A 219 -10.09 -7.27 30.84
N THR A 220 -8.94 -6.90 30.30
CA THR A 220 -8.73 -5.60 29.65
C THR A 220 -8.24 -5.77 28.23
N HIS A 221 -8.66 -4.86 27.35
CA HIS A 221 -8.17 -4.76 25.98
C HIS A 221 -7.10 -3.68 25.81
N ARG A 222 -6.64 -3.08 26.91
CA ARG A 222 -5.65 -2.01 26.95
C ARG A 222 -4.68 -2.26 28.10
N PHE A 223 -3.42 -1.94 27.87
CA PHE A 223 -2.37 -2.04 28.88
C PHE A 223 -1.81 -0.65 29.17
N HIS A 224 -1.88 -0.23 30.43
CA HIS A 224 -1.46 1.11 30.87
C HIS A 224 -0.19 1.05 31.70
N THR A 225 -0.22 0.32 32.83
CA THR A 225 0.90 0.28 33.78
C THR A 225 1.05 -1.12 34.38
N PRO A 226 2.28 -1.63 34.60
CA PRO A 226 2.51 -2.95 35.21
C PRO A 226 2.19 -3.00 36.71
N GLU A 227 2.11 -1.86 37.39
CA GLU A 227 1.85 -1.76 38.84
C GLU A 227 0.47 -2.33 39.22
N ASP A 228 -0.54 -2.15 38.37
CA ASP A 228 -1.89 -2.68 38.57
C ASP A 228 -1.92 -4.21 38.67
N TYR A 229 -0.86 -4.87 38.22
CA TYR A 229 -0.75 -6.32 38.09
C TYR A 229 0.28 -6.95 39.02
N ARG A 230 0.94 -6.16 39.88
CA ARG A 230 2.01 -6.62 40.76
C ARG A 230 1.63 -7.90 41.51
N ASP A 231 2.54 -8.88 41.49
CA ASP A 231 2.43 -10.20 42.12
C ASP A 231 1.29 -11.11 41.63
N LYS A 232 0.59 -10.73 40.55
CA LYS A 232 -0.52 -11.49 39.94
C LYS A 232 -0.05 -12.46 38.84
N ASP A 233 -0.88 -13.46 38.55
CA ASP A 233 -0.82 -14.30 37.36
C ASP A 233 -1.55 -13.61 36.20
N VAL A 234 -0.82 -13.20 35.17
CA VAL A 234 -1.33 -12.41 34.05
C VAL A 234 -1.19 -13.18 32.74
N LEU A 235 -2.29 -13.31 32.01
CA LEU A 235 -2.32 -13.86 30.66
C LEU A 235 -2.33 -12.71 29.66
N VAL A 236 -1.29 -12.58 28.85
CA VAL A 236 -1.25 -11.64 27.73
C VAL A 236 -1.64 -12.37 26.45
N VAL A 237 -2.72 -11.94 25.81
CA VAL A 237 -3.22 -12.59 24.57
C VAL A 237 -2.83 -11.76 23.36
N GLY A 238 -1.93 -12.28 22.53
CA GLY A 238 -1.47 -11.64 21.30
C GLY A 238 0.03 -11.81 21.04
N GLY A 239 0.44 -11.58 19.79
CA GLY A 239 1.84 -11.69 19.35
C GLY A 239 2.33 -10.51 18.52
N GLY A 240 1.68 -9.35 18.67
CA GLY A 240 2.13 -8.09 18.09
C GLY A 240 3.08 -7.33 19.02
N ASN A 241 3.67 -6.23 18.53
CA ASN A 241 4.57 -5.40 19.35
C ASN A 241 3.93 -4.94 20.66
N SER A 242 2.66 -4.50 20.65
CA SER A 242 1.96 -4.08 21.87
C SER A 242 1.85 -5.21 22.90
N ALA A 243 1.53 -6.44 22.45
CA ALA A 243 1.42 -7.59 23.35
C ALA A 243 2.77 -7.94 23.97
N VAL A 244 3.85 -7.92 23.18
CA VAL A 244 5.20 -8.23 23.66
C VAL A 244 5.75 -7.12 24.56
N GLU A 245 5.54 -5.84 24.21
CA GLU A 245 5.92 -4.71 25.08
C GLU A 245 5.23 -4.82 26.44
N ALA A 246 3.92 -5.10 26.45
CA ALA A 246 3.17 -5.31 27.69
C ALA A 246 3.68 -6.52 28.49
N ALA A 247 3.89 -7.66 27.83
CA ALA A 247 4.39 -8.87 28.48
C ALA A 247 5.78 -8.66 29.10
N LEU A 248 6.68 -7.95 28.42
CA LEU A 248 8.01 -7.63 28.93
C LEU A 248 7.95 -6.71 30.15
N MET A 249 7.11 -5.68 30.12
CA MET A 249 6.91 -4.79 31.28
C MET A 249 6.28 -5.51 32.46
N LEU A 250 5.26 -6.34 32.21
CA LEU A 250 4.58 -7.13 33.25
C LEU A 250 5.51 -8.18 33.88
N ALA A 251 6.42 -8.76 33.10
CA ALA A 251 7.36 -9.76 33.58
C ALA A 251 8.39 -9.22 34.59
N GLU A 252 8.45 -7.89 34.78
CA GLU A 252 9.27 -7.27 35.84
C GLU A 252 8.58 -7.31 37.22
N THR A 253 7.24 -7.43 37.26
CA THR A 253 6.45 -7.31 38.50
C THR A 253 5.47 -8.47 38.75
N SER A 254 5.25 -9.34 37.75
CA SER A 254 4.13 -10.29 37.71
C SER A 254 4.53 -11.62 37.05
N ARG A 255 3.75 -12.67 37.28
CA ARG A 255 3.91 -13.97 36.58
C ARG A 255 3.17 -13.91 35.25
N VAL A 256 3.90 -13.94 34.14
CA VAL A 256 3.32 -13.68 32.81
C VAL A 256 3.31 -14.93 31.95
N THR A 257 2.15 -15.25 31.40
CA THR A 257 2.00 -16.21 30.29
C THR A 257 1.53 -15.46 29.05
N VAL A 258 2.20 -15.67 27.91
CA VAL A 258 1.81 -15.11 26.61
C VAL A 258 1.10 -16.19 25.80
N SER A 259 -0.16 -15.97 25.43
CA SER A 259 -0.92 -16.85 24.54
C SER A 259 -0.94 -16.28 23.12
N TYR A 260 -0.44 -17.06 22.16
CA TYR A 260 -0.41 -16.66 20.77
C TYR A 260 -0.81 -17.78 19.81
N ARG A 261 -1.91 -17.56 19.09
CA ARG A 261 -2.53 -18.52 18.15
C ARG A 261 -1.69 -19.00 16.95
N ARG A 262 -0.45 -18.58 16.81
CA ARG A 262 0.41 -18.99 15.68
C ARG A 262 1.62 -19.75 16.20
N ASP A 263 2.27 -20.47 15.31
CA ASP A 263 3.51 -21.23 15.52
C ASP A 263 4.73 -20.34 15.80
N ALA A 264 4.74 -19.10 15.29
CA ALA A 264 5.85 -18.17 15.49
C ALA A 264 5.43 -16.70 15.39
N PHE A 265 6.25 -15.80 15.92
CA PHE A 265 6.08 -14.35 15.80
C PHE A 265 6.38 -13.83 14.39
N PHE A 266 5.38 -13.23 13.72
CA PHE A 266 5.53 -12.76 12.32
C PHE A 266 5.65 -11.24 12.12
N ARG A 267 5.22 -10.43 13.10
CA ARG A 267 5.06 -8.96 12.96
C ARG A 267 5.75 -8.16 14.07
N LEU A 268 6.79 -8.73 14.65
CA LEU A 268 7.54 -8.12 15.74
C LEU A 268 8.74 -7.31 15.25
N LYS A 269 8.98 -6.18 15.91
CA LYS A 269 10.24 -5.46 15.81
C LYS A 269 11.36 -6.37 16.26
N ARG A 270 12.53 -6.27 15.60
CA ARG A 270 13.68 -7.10 15.93
C ARG A 270 14.04 -7.06 17.41
N ASN A 271 14.16 -5.86 17.97
CA ASN A 271 14.51 -5.68 19.39
C ASN A 271 13.49 -6.33 20.32
N ASN A 272 12.19 -6.24 20.01
CA ASN A 272 11.13 -6.87 20.81
C ASN A 272 11.20 -8.40 20.73
N LEU A 273 11.49 -8.93 19.53
CA LEU A 273 11.68 -10.37 19.33
C LEU A 273 12.88 -10.88 20.13
N ASP A 274 14.01 -10.19 20.06
CA ASP A 274 15.22 -10.57 20.79
C ASP A 274 14.97 -10.50 22.31
N ALA A 275 14.32 -9.42 22.78
CA ALA A 275 14.01 -9.22 24.20
C ALA A 275 13.04 -10.27 24.76
N ILE A 276 11.95 -10.60 24.06
CA ILE A 276 11.00 -11.61 24.54
C ILE A 276 11.59 -13.02 24.50
N THR A 277 12.43 -13.32 23.52
CA THR A 277 13.14 -14.61 23.45
C THR A 277 14.11 -14.76 24.62
N GLN A 278 14.86 -13.71 24.96
CA GLN A 278 15.74 -13.70 26.13
C GLN A 278 14.95 -13.79 27.44
N ALA A 279 13.80 -13.11 27.54
CA ALA A 279 12.93 -13.19 28.71
C ALA A 279 12.38 -14.61 28.94
N ALA A 280 11.92 -15.26 27.88
CA ALA A 280 11.45 -16.64 27.93
C ALA A 280 12.58 -17.62 28.29
N ALA A 281 13.75 -17.48 27.65
CA ALA A 281 14.91 -18.31 27.95
C ALA A 281 15.41 -18.16 29.41
N ALA A 282 15.26 -16.96 29.97
CA ALA A 282 15.56 -16.69 31.38
C ALA A 282 14.45 -17.13 32.35
N GLY A 283 13.35 -17.73 31.87
CA GLY A 283 12.22 -18.14 32.69
C GLY A 283 11.39 -16.99 33.27
N ARG A 284 11.55 -15.75 32.78
CA ARG A 284 10.80 -14.57 33.27
C ARG A 284 9.35 -14.53 32.81
N LEU A 285 9.03 -15.25 31.73
CA LEU A 285 7.68 -15.41 31.20
C LEU A 285 7.57 -16.73 30.44
N GLU A 286 6.36 -17.28 30.33
CA GLU A 286 6.04 -18.45 29.49
C GLU A 286 5.41 -17.98 28.18
N ILE A 287 5.78 -18.60 27.05
CA ILE A 287 5.15 -18.34 25.76
C ILE A 287 4.48 -19.62 25.28
N LEU A 288 3.18 -19.54 25.04
CA LEU A 288 2.36 -20.60 24.48
C LEU A 288 2.04 -20.23 23.03
N PHE A 289 2.69 -20.92 22.10
CA PHE A 289 2.37 -20.87 20.68
C PHE A 289 1.20 -21.81 20.37
N GLU A 290 0.55 -21.56 19.23
CA GLU A 290 -0.61 -22.33 18.77
C GLU A 290 -1.74 -22.46 19.82
N SER A 291 -1.80 -21.50 20.75
CA SER A 291 -2.74 -21.50 21.85
C SER A 291 -3.93 -20.58 21.59
N LYS A 292 -5.12 -20.99 22.04
CA LYS A 292 -6.35 -20.20 21.92
C LYS A 292 -7.11 -20.21 23.25
N VAL A 293 -7.45 -19.03 23.77
CA VAL A 293 -8.33 -18.93 24.94
C VAL A 293 -9.72 -19.46 24.58
N THR A 294 -10.32 -20.25 25.46
CA THR A 294 -11.64 -20.86 25.26
C THR A 294 -12.64 -20.50 26.35
N ASP A 295 -12.19 -20.25 27.59
CA ASP A 295 -13.03 -19.85 28.73
C ASP A 295 -12.22 -19.00 29.73
N ILE A 296 -12.88 -18.06 30.42
CA ILE A 296 -12.31 -17.17 31.44
C ILE A 296 -13.20 -17.18 32.69
N ARG A 297 -12.66 -17.69 33.80
CA ARG A 297 -13.34 -17.82 35.11
C ARG A 297 -12.64 -16.96 36.16
N ASP A 298 -13.14 -16.81 37.39
CA ASP A 298 -12.59 -15.83 38.35
C ASP A 298 -11.11 -16.07 38.73
N GLY A 299 -10.70 -17.32 38.94
CA GLY A 299 -9.33 -17.67 39.31
C GLY A 299 -8.48 -18.33 38.22
N GLU A 300 -9.04 -18.57 37.04
CA GLU A 300 -8.40 -19.41 36.03
C GLU A 300 -8.86 -19.08 34.60
N VAL A 301 -8.11 -19.60 33.63
CA VAL A 301 -8.37 -19.48 32.18
C VAL A 301 -8.11 -20.81 31.50
N ASP A 302 -8.95 -21.16 30.53
CA ASP A 302 -8.78 -22.36 29.71
C ASP A 302 -8.20 -22.01 28.34
N LEU A 303 -7.14 -22.71 27.96
CA LEU A 303 -6.47 -22.59 26.68
C LEU A 303 -6.57 -23.92 25.93
N GLU A 304 -6.96 -23.87 24.66
CA GLU A 304 -6.79 -24.97 23.73
C GLU A 304 -5.37 -24.91 23.15
N ILE A 305 -4.60 -25.99 23.29
CA ILE A 305 -3.23 -26.17 22.81
C ILE A 305 -3.11 -27.59 22.27
N ASP A 306 -2.68 -27.74 21.00
CA ASP A 306 -2.58 -29.06 20.33
C ASP A 306 -3.89 -29.88 20.36
N GLY A 307 -5.04 -29.21 20.44
CA GLY A 307 -6.37 -29.83 20.54
C GLY A 307 -6.76 -30.29 21.95
N GLU A 308 -5.90 -30.08 22.95
CA GLU A 308 -6.18 -30.36 24.37
C GLU A 308 -6.45 -29.07 25.15
N THR A 309 -7.31 -29.15 26.17
CA THR A 309 -7.59 -28.03 27.06
C THR A 309 -6.60 -28.02 28.24
N ARG A 310 -5.86 -26.93 28.38
CA ARG A 310 -4.98 -26.63 29.51
C ARG A 310 -5.57 -25.48 30.34
N THR A 311 -5.90 -25.75 31.59
CA THR A 311 -6.35 -24.73 32.55
C THR A 311 -5.15 -24.13 33.28
N LEU A 312 -5.09 -22.80 33.36
CA LEU A 312 -4.05 -22.07 34.09
C LEU A 312 -4.65 -21.22 35.21
N PRO A 313 -4.02 -21.17 36.40
CA PRO A 313 -4.36 -20.15 37.39
C PRO A 313 -4.08 -18.76 36.80
N ASN A 314 -5.01 -17.84 36.99
CA ASN A 314 -4.95 -16.53 36.37
C ASN A 314 -5.77 -15.51 37.15
N ASN A 315 -5.19 -14.34 37.42
CA ASN A 315 -5.91 -13.22 38.04
C ASN A 315 -6.34 -12.17 37.02
N SER A 316 -5.61 -11.98 35.93
CA SER A 316 -5.91 -10.93 34.95
C SER A 316 -5.57 -11.35 33.52
N VAL A 317 -6.36 -10.89 32.55
CA VAL A 317 -6.18 -11.16 31.12
C VAL A 317 -6.04 -9.84 30.37
N VAL A 318 -4.91 -9.68 29.67
CA VAL A 318 -4.60 -8.49 28.87
C VAL A 318 -4.67 -8.88 27.39
N VAL A 319 -5.78 -8.53 26.74
CA VAL A 319 -6.08 -8.90 25.35
C VAL A 319 -5.56 -7.84 24.38
N LEU A 320 -4.41 -8.12 23.76
CA LEU A 320 -3.75 -7.26 22.78
C LEU A 320 -3.71 -7.94 21.40
N ALA A 321 -4.88 -8.39 20.95
CA ALA A 321 -5.09 -9.09 19.68
C ALA A 321 -5.15 -8.16 18.44
N GLY A 322 -4.94 -6.86 18.64
CA GLY A 322 -5.12 -5.82 17.62
C GLY A 322 -6.56 -5.31 17.57
N SER A 323 -6.88 -4.52 16.55
CA SER A 323 -8.18 -3.86 16.45
C SER A 323 -8.81 -3.94 15.05
N LEU A 324 -10.08 -3.57 14.96
CA LEU A 324 -10.86 -3.51 13.74
C LEU A 324 -11.11 -2.04 13.36
N PRO A 325 -10.73 -1.61 12.14
CA PRO A 325 -11.05 -0.29 11.64
C PRO A 325 -12.58 -0.08 11.57
N ALA A 326 -13.05 1.15 11.77
CA ALA A 326 -14.46 1.51 11.83
C ALA A 326 -15.16 1.58 10.45
N ILE A 327 -14.94 0.56 9.60
CA ILE A 327 -15.41 0.52 8.21
C ILE A 327 -16.94 0.59 8.15
N GLY A 328 -17.64 -0.19 8.97
CA GLY A 328 -19.11 -0.21 8.99
C GLY A 328 -19.70 1.16 9.33
N PHE A 329 -19.18 1.79 10.38
CA PHE A 329 -19.59 3.14 10.79
C PHE A 329 -19.42 4.17 9.67
N LEU A 330 -18.28 4.14 8.96
CA LEU A 330 -18.07 5.05 7.83
C LEU A 330 -19.03 4.76 6.66
N MET A 331 -19.29 3.48 6.36
CA MET A 331 -20.24 3.10 5.31
C MET A 331 -21.67 3.51 5.66
N ASP A 332 -22.07 3.39 6.92
CA ASP A 332 -23.40 3.76 7.41
C ASP A 332 -23.64 5.28 7.29
N MET A 333 -22.58 6.11 7.36
CA MET A 333 -22.66 7.54 7.02
C MET A 333 -22.80 7.82 5.51
N GLY A 334 -22.74 6.79 4.66
CA GLY A 334 -22.77 6.93 3.20
C GLY A 334 -21.43 7.31 2.56
N LEU A 335 -20.32 7.21 3.30
CA LEU A 335 -18.98 7.52 2.79
C LEU A 335 -18.53 6.45 1.79
N GLU A 336 -18.02 6.86 0.62
CA GLU A 336 -17.35 5.91 -0.26
C GLU A 336 -15.98 5.56 0.31
N LEU A 337 -15.70 4.26 0.37
CA LEU A 337 -14.41 3.75 0.83
C LEU A 337 -13.57 3.24 -0.33
N ASP A 338 -12.30 3.59 -0.29
CA ASP A 338 -11.28 3.05 -1.17
C ASP A 338 -10.86 1.66 -0.69
N GLY A 339 -10.64 0.73 -1.62
CA GLY A 339 -10.38 -0.67 -1.28
C GLY A 339 -11.62 -1.57 -1.15
N ILE A 340 -12.83 -1.03 -1.36
CA ILE A 340 -14.08 -1.82 -1.44
C ILE A 340 -14.58 -1.92 -2.89
N TRP A 341 -15.10 -3.10 -3.27
CA TRP A 341 -15.71 -3.33 -4.57
C TRP A 341 -17.14 -2.78 -4.58
N THR A 342 -17.48 -2.00 -5.59
CA THR A 342 -18.83 -1.49 -5.81
C THR A 342 -19.31 -1.82 -7.22
N GLN A 343 -20.62 -2.01 -7.41
CA GLN A 343 -21.21 -2.31 -8.73
C GLN A 343 -20.86 -1.22 -9.75
N LYS A 344 -20.87 0.06 -9.35
CA LYS A 344 -20.46 1.19 -10.20
C LYS A 344 -19.05 0.99 -10.74
N ARG A 345 -18.08 0.58 -9.90
CA ARG A 345 -16.71 0.34 -10.34
C ARG A 345 -16.63 -0.82 -11.33
N VAL A 346 -17.37 -1.91 -11.08
CA VAL A 346 -17.48 -3.07 -11.98
C VAL A 346 -17.94 -2.63 -13.37
N LEU A 347 -19.04 -1.88 -13.44
CA LEU A 347 -19.55 -1.34 -14.69
C LEU A 347 -18.53 -0.48 -15.44
N TRP A 348 -17.90 0.49 -14.78
CA TRP A 348 -16.91 1.38 -15.40
C TRP A 348 -15.71 0.66 -15.97
N SER A 349 -15.31 -0.44 -15.35
CA SER A 349 -14.19 -1.24 -15.82
C SER A 349 -14.56 -2.09 -17.04
N PHE A 350 -15.76 -2.65 -17.07
CA PHE A 350 -16.29 -3.28 -18.29
C PHE A 350 -16.38 -2.29 -19.45
N VAL A 351 -16.86 -1.06 -19.20
CA VAL A 351 -16.87 0.02 -20.19
C VAL A 351 -15.45 0.35 -20.65
N GLY A 352 -14.49 0.47 -19.74
CA GLY A 352 -13.09 0.72 -20.08
C GLY A 352 -12.46 -0.38 -20.93
N ILE A 353 -12.73 -1.66 -20.60
CA ILE A 353 -12.28 -2.81 -21.40
C ILE A 353 -12.91 -2.76 -22.79
N LEU A 354 -14.22 -2.50 -22.88
CA LEU A 354 -14.94 -2.44 -24.15
C LEU A 354 -14.39 -1.32 -25.05
N ILE A 355 -14.18 -0.12 -24.50
CA ILE A 355 -13.57 1.00 -25.22
C ILE A 355 -12.14 0.64 -25.66
N GLY A 356 -11.34 0.04 -24.79
CA GLY A 356 -9.98 -0.39 -25.12
C GLY A 356 -9.96 -1.41 -26.27
N CYS A 357 -10.88 -2.39 -26.25
CA CYS A 357 -11.07 -3.34 -27.33
C CYS A 357 -11.53 -2.65 -28.62
N LEU A 358 -12.50 -1.74 -28.55
CA LEU A 358 -13.03 -1.01 -29.70
C LEU A 358 -11.93 -0.17 -30.36
N ILE A 359 -11.14 0.57 -29.57
CA ILE A 359 -10.01 1.34 -30.07
C ILE A 359 -9.02 0.40 -30.76
N TYR A 360 -8.63 -0.71 -30.13
CA TYR A 360 -7.61 -1.57 -30.71
C TYR A 360 -8.07 -2.28 -31.99
N PHE A 361 -9.22 -2.97 -31.95
CA PHE A 361 -9.72 -3.75 -33.08
C PHE A 361 -10.29 -2.84 -34.18
N GLY A 362 -10.90 -1.70 -33.81
CA GLY A 362 -11.44 -0.74 -34.76
C GLY A 362 -10.39 0.16 -35.42
N ALA A 363 -9.33 0.56 -34.71
CA ALA A 363 -8.35 1.54 -35.23
C ALA A 363 -7.57 1.09 -36.46
N LYS A 364 -7.46 -0.22 -36.71
CA LYS A 364 -6.81 -0.74 -37.93
C LYS A 364 -7.67 -0.59 -39.17
N HIS A 365 -8.98 -0.40 -39.00
CA HIS A 365 -9.96 -0.30 -40.08
C HIS A 365 -10.52 1.12 -40.23
N ILE A 366 -10.10 2.07 -39.39
CA ILE A 366 -10.60 3.43 -39.33
C ILE A 366 -9.50 4.42 -39.75
N TYR A 367 -9.78 5.20 -40.79
CA TYR A 367 -8.89 6.23 -41.33
C TYR A 367 -9.49 7.62 -41.13
N LEU A 368 -8.62 8.61 -40.88
CA LEU A 368 -9.03 9.99 -40.65
C LEU A 368 -8.88 10.84 -41.92
N LEU A 369 -8.02 10.42 -42.87
CA LEU A 369 -7.91 11.02 -44.20
C LEU A 369 -8.64 10.13 -45.23
N PRO A 370 -9.69 10.64 -45.90
CA PRO A 370 -10.45 9.88 -46.90
C PRO A 370 -9.55 9.36 -48.04
N GLU A 371 -8.58 10.18 -48.47
CA GLU A 371 -7.67 9.87 -49.59
C GLU A 371 -6.72 8.71 -49.33
N ARG A 372 -6.60 8.25 -48.07
CA ARG A 372 -5.73 7.14 -47.67
C ARG A 372 -6.49 5.89 -47.25
N ALA A 373 -7.82 5.91 -47.31
CA ALA A 373 -8.66 4.75 -46.97
C ALA A 373 -8.79 3.80 -48.19
N ALA A 374 -8.54 2.52 -47.96
CA ALA A 374 -8.79 1.45 -48.93
C ALA A 374 -10.26 1.00 -48.91
N PRO A 375 -10.77 0.31 -49.96
CA PRO A 375 -12.14 -0.20 -49.98
C PRO A 375 -12.44 -1.10 -48.77
N GLY A 376 -13.56 -0.84 -48.08
CA GLY A 376 -13.95 -1.55 -46.85
C GLY A 376 -13.38 -0.97 -45.54
N GLN A 377 -12.58 0.10 -45.61
CA GLN A 377 -12.13 0.86 -44.44
C GLN A 377 -13.08 2.03 -44.15
N LEU A 378 -13.33 2.27 -42.86
CA LEU A 378 -14.24 3.33 -42.40
C LEU A 378 -13.49 4.66 -42.36
N VAL A 379 -14.10 5.74 -42.84
CA VAL A 379 -13.57 7.09 -42.71
C VAL A 379 -14.31 7.82 -41.58
N LEU A 380 -13.58 8.40 -40.64
CA LEU A 380 -14.16 9.14 -39.51
C LEU A 380 -14.05 10.66 -39.78
N PRO A 381 -15.14 11.32 -40.22
CA PRO A 381 -15.10 12.74 -40.60
C PRO A 381 -14.96 13.67 -39.38
N GLY A 382 -14.37 14.86 -39.58
CA GLY A 382 -14.29 15.91 -38.55
C GLY A 382 -12.96 16.05 -37.81
N PHE A 383 -12.03 15.12 -37.98
CA PHE A 383 -10.69 15.18 -37.37
C PHE A 383 -9.58 15.52 -38.38
N GLN A 384 -9.92 15.90 -39.60
CA GLN A 384 -8.94 16.19 -40.66
C GLN A 384 -8.03 17.38 -40.31
N TRP A 385 -8.52 18.34 -39.52
CA TRP A 385 -7.75 19.49 -39.04
C TRP A 385 -6.50 19.10 -38.23
N LEU A 386 -6.51 17.91 -37.62
CA LEU A 386 -5.39 17.42 -36.81
C LEU A 386 -4.12 17.19 -37.66
N PHE A 387 -4.28 16.89 -38.96
CA PHE A 387 -3.16 16.69 -39.90
C PHE A 387 -2.54 17.99 -40.43
N SER A 388 -3.17 19.13 -40.14
CA SER A 388 -2.53 20.43 -40.35
C SER A 388 -1.39 20.69 -39.36
N ILE A 389 -1.35 19.92 -38.27
CA ILE A 389 -0.43 20.10 -37.13
C ILE A 389 0.46 18.85 -36.94
N ILE A 390 0.00 17.67 -37.40
CA ILE A 390 0.68 16.39 -37.22
C ILE A 390 1.04 15.81 -38.59
N PRO A 391 2.27 15.24 -38.76
CA PRO A 391 2.68 14.67 -40.04
C PRO A 391 1.65 13.70 -40.63
N PRO A 392 1.38 13.73 -41.95
CA PRO A 392 0.43 12.84 -42.60
C PRO A 392 0.70 11.36 -42.37
N TYR A 393 1.93 10.97 -42.00
CA TYR A 393 2.27 9.61 -41.58
C TYR A 393 1.32 9.03 -40.51
N PHE A 394 0.74 9.89 -39.66
CA PHE A 394 -0.21 9.49 -38.60
C PHE A 394 -1.69 9.46 -39.05
N ALA A 395 -1.96 9.44 -40.36
CA ALA A 395 -3.30 9.53 -40.97
C ALA A 395 -4.31 8.44 -40.57
N ASN A 396 -3.85 7.34 -39.98
CA ASN A 396 -4.71 6.27 -39.49
C ASN A 396 -4.84 6.33 -37.97
N LEU A 397 -5.93 5.75 -37.43
CA LEU A 397 -6.22 5.80 -36.00
C LEU A 397 -5.13 5.10 -35.16
N TYR A 398 -4.36 4.19 -35.76
CA TYR A 398 -3.22 3.50 -35.14
C TYR A 398 -2.00 4.40 -34.88
N GLY A 399 -1.65 5.26 -35.84
CA GLY A 399 -0.58 6.25 -35.66
C GLY A 399 -0.94 7.31 -34.62
N LEU A 400 -2.18 7.78 -34.66
CA LEU A 400 -2.72 8.71 -33.66
C LEU A 400 -2.73 8.10 -32.26
N TYR A 401 -3.08 6.81 -32.13
CA TYR A 401 -3.05 6.10 -30.87
C TYR A 401 -1.67 6.16 -30.19
N TYR A 402 -0.58 5.88 -30.91
CA TYR A 402 0.76 5.93 -30.32
C TYR A 402 1.16 7.34 -29.90
N LEU A 403 0.86 8.35 -30.72
CA LEU A 403 1.14 9.74 -30.35
C LEU A 403 0.42 10.11 -29.05
N LEU A 404 -0.87 9.78 -28.93
CA LEU A 404 -1.65 10.02 -27.71
C LEU A 404 -1.12 9.23 -26.51
N TYR A 405 -0.75 7.96 -26.72
CA TYR A 405 -0.20 7.08 -25.69
C TYR A 405 1.10 7.64 -25.10
N PHE A 406 2.07 8.01 -25.94
CA PHE A 406 3.36 8.54 -25.49
C PHE A 406 3.22 9.97 -24.94
N SER A 407 2.31 10.78 -25.50
CA SER A 407 1.99 12.11 -24.95
C SER A 407 1.37 12.02 -23.56
N ALA A 408 0.48 11.05 -23.32
CA ALA A 408 -0.08 10.80 -21.99
C ALA A 408 1.01 10.40 -20.99
N ILE A 409 1.94 9.51 -21.38
CA ILE A 409 3.10 9.15 -20.54
C ILE A 409 3.92 10.39 -20.16
N ALA A 410 4.20 11.27 -21.13
CA ALA A 410 4.96 12.51 -20.88
C ALA A 410 4.20 13.49 -19.97
N GLY A 411 2.96 13.81 -20.31
CA GLY A 411 2.14 14.76 -19.56
C GLY A 411 1.92 14.32 -18.11
N PHE A 412 1.45 13.08 -17.91
CA PHE A 412 1.24 12.55 -16.55
C PHE A 412 2.57 12.31 -15.82
N GLY A 413 3.62 11.90 -16.53
CA GLY A 413 4.95 11.73 -15.94
C GLY A 413 5.52 13.02 -15.37
N LEU A 414 5.41 14.13 -16.11
CA LEU A 414 5.80 15.46 -15.64
C LEU A 414 4.89 15.96 -14.51
N PHE A 415 3.57 15.77 -14.64
CA PHE A 415 2.61 16.14 -13.60
C PHE A 415 2.95 15.49 -12.25
N TRP A 416 3.17 14.18 -12.21
CA TRP A 416 3.50 13.49 -10.96
C TRP A 416 4.88 13.87 -10.42
N ALA A 417 5.86 14.06 -11.31
CA ALA A 417 7.19 14.51 -10.89
C ALA A 417 7.11 15.88 -10.20
N ALA A 418 6.37 16.83 -10.79
CA ALA A 418 6.12 18.15 -10.22
C ALA A 418 5.32 18.07 -8.90
N ARG A 419 4.29 17.20 -8.82
CA ARG A 419 3.43 17.07 -7.64
C ARG A 419 4.13 16.50 -6.40
N TYR A 420 5.05 15.55 -6.59
CA TYR A 420 5.76 14.91 -5.47
C TYR A 420 7.07 15.58 -5.09
N ARG A 421 7.70 16.32 -6.00
CA ARG A 421 8.99 17.02 -5.78
C ARG A 421 10.11 16.16 -5.18
N HIS A 422 10.08 14.84 -5.41
CA HIS A 422 11.08 13.92 -4.88
C HIS A 422 12.07 13.47 -5.96
N ARG A 423 13.37 13.44 -5.63
CA ARG A 423 14.48 13.15 -6.57
C ARG A 423 14.33 11.80 -7.28
N ILE A 424 13.92 10.75 -6.56
CA ILE A 424 13.70 9.41 -7.13
C ILE A 424 12.58 9.43 -8.19
N VAL A 425 11.46 10.09 -7.90
CA VAL A 425 10.31 10.16 -8.81
C VAL A 425 10.67 10.96 -10.07
N TRP A 426 11.36 12.09 -9.91
CA TRP A 426 11.86 12.88 -11.03
C TRP A 426 12.78 12.07 -11.95
N ARG A 427 13.80 11.42 -11.39
CA ARG A 427 14.75 10.61 -12.17
C ARG A 427 14.03 9.48 -12.91
N ARG A 428 13.15 8.76 -12.23
CA ARG A 428 12.36 7.67 -12.83
C ARG A 428 11.50 8.19 -13.98
N ASN A 429 10.70 9.22 -13.76
CA ASN A 429 9.76 9.72 -14.75
C ASN A 429 10.47 10.37 -15.94
N LEU A 430 11.56 11.12 -15.73
CA LEU A 430 12.35 11.67 -16.83
C LEU A 430 12.97 10.56 -17.69
N LEU A 431 13.52 9.51 -17.07
CA LEU A 431 14.08 8.38 -17.80
C LEU A 431 13.01 7.64 -18.61
N ILE A 432 11.84 7.41 -18.02
CA ILE A 432 10.67 6.84 -18.71
C ILE A 432 10.33 7.68 -19.94
N ILE A 433 10.17 8.99 -19.78
CA ILE A 433 9.75 9.90 -20.85
C ILE A 433 10.80 9.91 -21.95
N LEU A 434 12.06 10.15 -21.59
CA LEU A 434 13.16 10.21 -22.53
C LEU A 434 13.27 8.92 -23.34
N PHE A 435 13.26 7.77 -22.69
CA PHE A 435 13.42 6.49 -23.37
C PHE A 435 12.21 6.14 -24.24
N ASN A 436 10.99 6.44 -23.79
CA ASN A 436 9.79 6.13 -24.58
C ASN A 436 9.63 7.07 -25.79
N TRP A 437 9.89 8.37 -25.62
CA TRP A 437 9.80 9.33 -26.71
C TRP A 437 10.95 9.23 -27.71
N THR A 438 12.17 8.94 -27.26
CA THR A 438 13.32 8.89 -28.18
C THR A 438 13.52 7.49 -28.75
N VAL A 439 13.69 6.48 -27.89
CA VAL A 439 14.09 5.13 -28.32
C VAL A 439 12.90 4.31 -28.82
N TRP A 440 11.78 4.28 -28.09
CA TRP A 440 10.64 3.44 -28.47
C TRP A 440 9.77 3.99 -29.59
N TRP A 441 9.57 5.32 -29.65
CA TRP A 441 8.64 5.93 -30.60
C TRP A 441 9.32 6.88 -31.59
N GLY A 442 10.11 7.83 -31.11
CA GLY A 442 10.68 8.90 -31.94
C GLY A 442 11.64 8.40 -33.00
N LEU A 443 12.64 7.59 -32.61
CA LEU A 443 13.64 7.06 -33.52
C LEU A 443 13.02 6.18 -34.63
N PRO A 444 12.12 5.21 -34.34
CA PRO A 444 11.44 4.48 -35.40
C PRO A 444 10.63 5.37 -36.33
N THR A 445 9.89 6.32 -35.74
CA THR A 445 8.97 7.16 -36.51
C THR A 445 9.71 8.15 -37.42
N PHE A 446 10.78 8.76 -36.91
CA PHE A 446 11.61 9.70 -37.65
C PHE A 446 12.37 9.02 -38.79
N LEU A 447 12.90 7.81 -38.57
CA LEU A 447 13.61 7.04 -39.60
C LEU A 447 12.68 6.58 -40.73
N VAL A 448 11.41 6.27 -40.44
CA VAL A 448 10.40 5.99 -41.47
C VAL A 448 10.03 7.27 -42.22
N ALA A 449 9.86 8.39 -41.50
CA ALA A 449 9.45 9.67 -42.09
C ALA A 449 10.51 10.28 -43.02
N LEU A 450 11.80 10.15 -42.72
CA LEU A 450 12.88 10.73 -43.51
C LEU A 450 13.23 9.97 -44.80
N GLY A 451 12.94 8.67 -44.88
CA GLY A 451 13.49 7.82 -45.94
C GLY A 451 12.57 6.72 -46.46
N GLY A 452 11.28 6.72 -46.12
CA GLY A 452 10.35 5.67 -46.53
C GLY A 452 10.76 4.28 -46.02
N ARG A 453 10.52 3.24 -46.82
CA ARG A 453 11.02 1.88 -46.54
C ARG A 453 12.54 1.87 -46.68
N ASN A 454 13.25 1.71 -45.57
CA ASN A 454 14.70 1.66 -45.54
C ASN A 454 15.20 0.57 -44.58
N ILE A 455 16.51 0.32 -44.58
CA ILE A 455 17.18 -0.67 -43.73
C ILE A 455 16.74 -0.59 -42.26
N TRP A 456 16.56 0.62 -41.73
CA TRP A 456 16.21 0.83 -40.32
C TRP A 456 14.77 0.44 -40.00
N THR A 457 13.85 0.61 -40.95
CA THR A 457 12.47 0.14 -40.80
C THR A 457 12.38 -1.38 -40.60
N SER A 458 13.41 -2.11 -41.05
CA SER A 458 13.54 -3.57 -40.93
C SER A 458 14.21 -4.02 -39.62
N ILE A 459 15.14 -3.21 -39.10
CA ILE A 459 15.97 -3.53 -37.93
C ILE A 459 15.36 -3.01 -36.63
N LEU A 460 14.94 -1.75 -36.61
CA LEU A 460 14.68 -1.02 -35.39
C LEU A 460 13.53 -1.63 -34.55
N PRO A 461 12.43 -2.12 -35.16
CA PRO A 461 11.43 -2.89 -34.42
C PRO A 461 12.02 -4.15 -33.76
N LYS A 462 13.03 -4.78 -34.37
CA LYS A 462 13.70 -5.98 -33.81
C LYS A 462 14.71 -5.62 -32.71
N LEU A 463 15.29 -4.42 -32.75
CA LEU A 463 16.25 -3.96 -31.73
C LEU A 463 15.63 -3.70 -30.35
N LEU A 464 14.34 -3.37 -30.35
CA LEU A 464 13.63 -2.91 -29.15
C LEU A 464 12.75 -3.99 -28.52
N ASN A 465 12.46 -5.05 -29.26
CA ASN A 465 11.51 -6.08 -28.86
C ASN A 465 12.22 -7.33 -28.35
N ALA A 466 11.97 -7.68 -27.08
CA ALA A 466 12.46 -8.90 -26.48
C ALA A 466 11.37 -9.99 -26.45
N TRP A 467 11.78 -11.24 -26.65
CA TRP A 467 10.98 -12.40 -26.30
C TRP A 467 10.74 -12.42 -24.78
N PRO A 468 9.61 -12.93 -24.28
CA PRO A 468 8.44 -13.51 -24.98
C PRO A 468 7.31 -12.51 -25.26
N LEU A 469 7.58 -11.20 -25.28
CA LEU A 469 6.52 -10.19 -25.41
C LEU A 469 6.16 -9.90 -26.88
N ASN A 470 7.15 -9.90 -27.76
CA ASN A 470 6.94 -9.67 -29.19
C ASN A 470 7.77 -10.66 -30.02
N MET A 471 7.06 -11.53 -30.71
CA MET A 471 7.62 -12.65 -31.45
C MET A 471 7.98 -12.31 -32.90
N GLY A 472 7.48 -11.17 -33.41
CA GLY A 472 7.82 -10.68 -34.76
C GLY A 472 9.30 -10.27 -34.90
N ALA A 473 10.02 -10.12 -33.79
CA ALA A 473 11.46 -9.89 -33.81
C ALA A 473 12.28 -11.11 -34.27
N TYR A 474 11.70 -12.32 -34.19
CA TYR A 474 12.39 -13.59 -34.46
C TYR A 474 12.03 -14.23 -35.81
N SER A 475 11.06 -13.67 -36.54
CA SER A 475 10.76 -14.10 -37.90
C SER A 475 11.68 -13.40 -38.91
N VAL A 476 12.19 -14.17 -39.87
CA VAL A 476 13.01 -13.68 -40.99
C VAL A 476 12.14 -13.27 -42.20
N ALA A 477 10.90 -13.75 -42.27
CA ALA A 477 10.01 -13.64 -43.43
C ALA A 477 8.92 -12.53 -43.32
N PRO A 478 8.54 -11.86 -44.44
CA PRO A 478 9.37 -11.25 -45.48
C PRO A 478 9.46 -9.74 -45.19
N VAL A 479 10.58 -9.28 -44.67
CA VAL A 479 10.84 -7.83 -44.67
C VAL A 479 11.28 -7.36 -46.06
N VAL A 480 11.79 -8.29 -46.86
CA VAL A 480 12.24 -8.13 -48.26
C VAL A 480 11.07 -8.39 -49.20
N GLN A 481 10.63 -7.36 -49.90
CA GLN A 481 9.68 -7.44 -51.01
C GLN A 481 10.42 -7.63 -52.34
N VAL A 482 9.66 -8.00 -53.38
CA VAL A 482 10.18 -8.06 -54.76
C VAL A 482 10.68 -6.66 -55.15
N GLY A 483 12.00 -6.52 -55.33
CA GLY A 483 12.66 -5.24 -55.64
C GLY A 483 13.60 -4.71 -54.54
N ASP A 484 13.59 -5.29 -53.33
CA ASP A 484 14.47 -4.88 -52.24
C ASP A 484 15.90 -5.45 -52.40
N PRO A 485 16.96 -4.75 -51.96
CA PRO A 485 18.35 -5.23 -52.05
C PRO A 485 18.58 -6.53 -51.28
N ILE A 486 19.33 -7.48 -51.86
CA ILE A 486 19.67 -8.79 -51.27
C ILE A 486 20.22 -8.70 -49.84
N TRP A 487 20.99 -7.65 -49.52
CA TRP A 487 21.58 -7.46 -48.20
C TRP A 487 20.56 -7.13 -47.09
N TRP A 488 19.30 -6.82 -47.41
CA TRP A 488 18.22 -6.67 -46.42
C TRP A 488 17.92 -7.97 -45.67
N HIS A 489 18.17 -9.13 -46.29
CA HIS A 489 18.09 -10.42 -45.60
C HIS A 489 19.15 -10.54 -44.49
N THR A 490 20.41 -10.19 -44.79
CA THR A 490 21.51 -10.18 -43.81
C THR A 490 21.17 -9.31 -42.60
N VAL A 491 20.58 -8.14 -42.88
CA VAL A 491 20.13 -7.19 -41.88
C VAL A 491 19.00 -7.75 -41.01
N ALA A 492 18.01 -8.39 -41.63
CA ALA A 492 16.90 -9.01 -40.91
C ALA A 492 17.39 -10.13 -39.98
N VAL A 493 18.42 -10.89 -40.40
CA VAL A 493 19.09 -11.92 -39.61
C VAL A 493 19.86 -11.30 -38.43
N LEU A 494 20.62 -10.23 -38.65
CA LEU A 494 21.29 -9.49 -37.57
C LEU A 494 20.31 -8.98 -36.51
N GLY A 495 19.12 -8.51 -36.93
CA GLY A 495 18.04 -8.13 -36.02
C GLY A 495 17.53 -9.29 -35.15
N VAL A 496 17.43 -10.50 -35.72
CA VAL A 496 17.06 -11.71 -34.95
C VAL A 496 18.17 -12.07 -33.95
N VAL A 497 19.44 -12.05 -34.38
CA VAL A 497 20.59 -12.31 -33.49
C VAL A 497 20.60 -11.33 -32.33
N TRP A 498 20.39 -10.04 -32.60
CA TRP A 498 20.26 -9.05 -31.56
C TRP A 498 19.09 -9.32 -30.61
N ALA A 499 17.90 -9.67 -31.12
CA ALA A 499 16.75 -9.98 -30.27
C ALA A 499 17.01 -11.19 -29.35
N VAL A 500 17.78 -12.19 -29.83
CA VAL A 500 18.26 -13.32 -29.03
C VAL A 500 19.23 -12.83 -27.95
N LEU A 501 20.26 -12.07 -28.32
CA LEU A 501 21.22 -11.49 -27.36
C LEU A 501 20.53 -10.62 -26.32
N LEU A 502 19.59 -9.77 -26.74
CA LEU A 502 18.82 -8.90 -25.86
C LEU A 502 18.05 -9.72 -24.82
N THR A 503 17.38 -10.80 -25.24
CA THR A 503 16.52 -11.62 -24.38
C THR A 503 17.31 -12.54 -23.45
N PHE A 504 18.32 -13.23 -23.97
CA PHE A 504 19.00 -14.32 -23.27
C PHE A 504 20.32 -13.89 -22.63
N VAL A 505 20.85 -12.72 -22.98
CA VAL A 505 22.12 -12.21 -22.43
C VAL A 505 21.93 -10.86 -21.76
N ILE A 506 21.52 -9.83 -22.51
CA ILE A 506 21.50 -8.44 -22.03
C ILE A 506 20.48 -8.25 -20.91
N LEU A 507 19.23 -8.68 -21.10
CA LEU A 507 18.19 -8.53 -20.08
C LEU A 507 18.46 -9.37 -18.81
N PRO A 508 18.91 -10.64 -18.90
CA PRO A 508 19.37 -11.41 -17.76
C PRO A 508 20.52 -10.72 -17.02
N LEU A 509 21.57 -10.31 -17.73
CA LEU A 509 22.72 -9.62 -17.13
C LEU A 509 22.30 -8.31 -16.46
N PHE A 510 21.49 -7.50 -17.14
CA PHE A 510 20.92 -6.28 -16.58
C PHE A 510 20.13 -6.58 -15.30
N THR A 511 19.34 -7.66 -15.29
CA THR A 511 18.56 -8.04 -14.12
C THR A 511 19.43 -8.53 -12.97
N VAL A 512 20.53 -9.24 -13.24
CA VAL A 512 21.49 -9.65 -12.21
C VAL A 512 22.22 -8.43 -11.63
N LEU A 513 22.60 -7.47 -12.46
CA LEU A 513 23.39 -6.31 -12.02
C LEU A 513 22.56 -5.28 -11.26
N VAL A 514 21.39 -4.91 -11.79
CA VAL A 514 20.58 -3.81 -11.23
C VAL A 514 19.20 -4.26 -10.76
N GLY A 515 18.77 -5.48 -11.08
CA GLY A 515 17.42 -5.94 -10.79
C GLY A 515 16.42 -5.53 -11.86
N LYS A 516 15.13 -5.48 -11.51
CA LYS A 516 14.05 -5.30 -12.48
C LYS A 516 13.74 -3.83 -12.82
N HIS A 517 14.73 -2.94 -12.77
CA HIS A 517 14.53 -1.52 -13.10
C HIS A 517 13.94 -1.32 -14.50
N TYR A 518 14.23 -2.20 -15.46
CA TYR A 518 13.65 -2.16 -16.80
C TYR A 518 12.12 -2.03 -16.75
N CYS A 519 11.44 -2.79 -15.88
CA CYS A 519 9.98 -2.78 -15.77
C CYS A 519 9.40 -1.44 -15.29
N SER A 520 10.16 -0.62 -14.56
CA SER A 520 9.69 0.65 -14.00
C SER A 520 10.35 1.88 -14.62
N HIS A 521 11.42 1.73 -15.37
CA HIS A 521 12.21 2.85 -15.89
C HIS A 521 12.28 2.89 -17.43
N LEU A 522 12.09 1.76 -18.11
CA LEU A 522 12.33 1.65 -19.57
C LEU A 522 11.14 1.05 -20.34
N CYS A 523 10.48 0.05 -19.76
CA CYS A 523 9.37 -0.67 -20.37
C CYS A 523 8.18 0.25 -20.66
N SER A 524 7.64 0.20 -21.88
CA SER A 524 6.51 1.04 -22.27
C SER A 524 5.21 0.75 -21.51
N CYS A 525 4.84 -0.52 -21.28
CA CYS A 525 3.69 -0.86 -20.43
C CYS A 525 3.90 -0.36 -18.98
N GLY A 526 5.15 -0.45 -18.50
CA GLY A 526 5.54 0.04 -17.19
C GLY A 526 5.49 1.56 -17.10
N ALA A 527 5.85 2.27 -18.17
CA ALA A 527 5.76 3.71 -18.28
C ALA A 527 4.33 4.20 -18.09
N LEU A 528 3.37 3.61 -18.82
CA LEU A 528 1.95 3.92 -18.65
C LEU A 528 1.48 3.66 -17.21
N ALA A 529 1.90 2.55 -16.61
CA ALA A 529 1.57 2.22 -15.22
C ALA A 529 2.15 3.26 -14.23
N GLU A 530 3.43 3.62 -14.31
CA GLU A 530 4.07 4.59 -13.40
C GLU A 530 3.56 6.03 -13.57
N THR A 531 2.93 6.35 -14.70
CA THR A 531 2.49 7.71 -15.03
C THR A 531 0.97 7.81 -14.95
N VAL A 532 0.27 7.39 -16.01
CA VAL A 532 -1.20 7.44 -16.10
C VAL A 532 -1.84 6.56 -15.03
N GLY A 533 -1.29 5.37 -14.79
CA GLY A 533 -1.79 4.41 -13.80
C GLY A 533 -1.46 4.76 -12.34
N ASN A 534 -0.66 5.81 -12.07
CA ASN A 534 -0.12 6.06 -10.74
C ASN A 534 -1.21 6.23 -9.65
N SER A 535 -2.36 6.78 -10.02
CA SER A 535 -3.51 6.97 -9.11
C SER A 535 -4.13 5.67 -8.60
N PHE A 536 -3.82 4.52 -9.18
CA PHE A 536 -4.41 3.22 -8.79
C PHE A 536 -3.48 2.36 -7.92
N ARG A 537 -2.32 2.90 -7.50
CA ARG A 537 -1.23 2.16 -6.85
C ARG A 537 -1.61 1.47 -5.55
N HIS A 538 -2.39 2.17 -4.75
CA HIS A 538 -2.88 1.68 -3.47
C HIS A 538 -3.90 0.55 -3.58
N ARG A 539 -4.40 0.25 -4.79
CA ARG A 539 -5.39 -0.81 -5.03
C ARG A 539 -4.79 -2.16 -5.39
N ALA A 540 -3.47 -2.23 -5.55
CA ALA A 540 -2.80 -3.50 -5.84
C ALA A 540 -3.04 -4.51 -4.69
N PRO A 541 -3.61 -5.71 -4.94
CA PRO A 541 -3.94 -6.67 -3.90
C PRO A 541 -2.72 -7.03 -3.05
N LYS A 542 -2.85 -7.07 -1.73
CA LYS A 542 -1.75 -7.45 -0.82
C LYS A 542 -2.00 -8.83 -0.25
N ALA A 543 -0.92 -9.60 -0.07
CA ALA A 543 -0.76 -10.80 0.78
C ALA A 543 -1.74 -11.99 0.65
N ASP A 544 -2.97 -11.82 0.14
CA ASP A 544 -4.06 -12.80 0.20
C ASP A 544 -4.46 -13.36 -1.17
N LEU A 545 -3.94 -12.78 -2.27
CA LEU A 545 -4.08 -13.44 -3.57
C LEU A 545 -3.13 -14.64 -3.58
N PRO A 546 -3.61 -15.87 -3.88
CA PRO A 546 -2.76 -17.03 -3.80
C PRO A 546 -1.48 -16.84 -4.61
N ARG A 547 -0.31 -17.03 -3.99
CA ARG A 547 1.00 -16.87 -4.66
C ARG A 547 1.14 -17.72 -5.93
N TRP A 548 0.32 -18.77 -6.09
CA TRP A 548 0.28 -19.55 -7.31
C TRP A 548 -0.24 -18.74 -8.52
N LEU A 549 -1.06 -17.71 -8.31
CA LEU A 549 -1.44 -16.77 -9.37
C LEU A 549 -0.26 -15.94 -9.87
N GLU A 550 0.70 -15.66 -8.98
CA GLU A 550 1.99 -15.11 -9.37
C GLU A 550 2.88 -16.16 -10.05
N ARG A 551 2.46 -17.40 -10.29
CA ARG A 551 3.20 -18.38 -11.09
C ARG A 551 2.61 -18.58 -12.49
N PHE A 552 1.43 -18.00 -12.77
CA PHE A 552 0.80 -18.07 -14.10
C PHE A 552 1.65 -17.49 -15.21
N GLY A 553 2.56 -16.57 -14.91
CA GLY A 553 3.56 -16.08 -15.85
C GLY A 553 4.34 -17.16 -16.59
N PHE A 554 4.67 -18.27 -15.91
CA PHE A 554 5.36 -19.39 -16.52
C PHE A 554 4.51 -20.10 -17.57
N VAL A 555 3.19 -20.10 -17.43
CA VAL A 555 2.27 -20.61 -18.46
C VAL A 555 2.39 -19.76 -19.72
N PHE A 556 2.43 -18.43 -19.60
CA PHE A 556 2.60 -17.55 -20.76
C PHE A 556 3.99 -17.70 -21.41
N ILE A 557 5.05 -17.92 -20.62
CA ILE A 557 6.38 -18.24 -21.15
C ILE A 557 6.35 -19.57 -21.92
N ALA A 558 5.71 -20.61 -21.37
CA ALA A 558 5.59 -21.90 -22.03
C ALA A 558 4.76 -21.81 -23.33
N LEU A 559 3.63 -21.09 -23.30
CA LEU A 559 2.81 -20.81 -24.48
C LEU A 559 3.60 -20.04 -25.54
N ALA A 560 4.41 -19.05 -25.13
CA ALA A 560 5.30 -18.34 -26.02
C ALA A 560 6.31 -19.28 -26.68
N ALA A 561 6.95 -20.15 -25.90
CA ALA A 561 7.91 -21.13 -26.40
C ALA A 561 7.26 -22.08 -27.42
N VAL A 562 6.10 -22.66 -27.09
CA VAL A 562 5.33 -23.53 -27.99
C VAL A 562 4.94 -22.79 -29.28
N ALA A 563 4.45 -21.56 -29.15
CA ALA A 563 4.08 -20.75 -30.30
C ALA A 563 5.29 -20.41 -31.19
N THR A 564 6.46 -20.16 -30.58
CA THR A 564 7.73 -19.93 -31.30
C THR A 564 8.12 -21.17 -32.10
N ILE A 565 8.13 -22.33 -31.45
CA ILE A 565 8.54 -23.60 -32.06
C ILE A 565 7.57 -23.96 -33.19
N ALA A 566 6.26 -23.79 -32.98
CA ALA A 566 5.26 -24.04 -34.00
C ALA A 566 5.48 -23.16 -35.24
N ASP A 567 5.78 -21.87 -35.05
CA ASP A 567 6.07 -20.95 -36.16
C ASP A 567 7.34 -21.34 -36.92
N LEU A 568 8.41 -21.74 -36.21
CA LEU A 568 9.64 -22.25 -36.82
C LEU A 568 9.41 -23.54 -37.63
N LEU A 569 8.43 -24.35 -37.25
CA LEU A 569 7.99 -25.54 -37.98
C LEU A 569 6.98 -25.23 -39.12
N GLY A 570 6.79 -23.95 -39.46
CA GLY A 570 5.88 -23.51 -40.52
C GLY A 570 4.40 -23.42 -40.11
N ARG A 571 4.08 -23.59 -38.82
CA ARG A 571 2.71 -23.48 -38.28
C ARG A 571 2.53 -22.14 -37.58
N GLY A 572 2.19 -21.09 -38.33
CA GLY A 572 2.09 -19.72 -37.80
C GLY A 572 0.82 -19.35 -37.01
N LEU A 573 -0.22 -20.21 -37.00
CA LEU A 573 -1.49 -19.93 -36.30
C LEU A 573 -1.32 -19.75 -34.77
N PRO A 574 -0.61 -20.64 -34.04
CA PRO A 574 -0.35 -20.45 -32.61
C PRO A 574 0.30 -19.12 -32.27
N LEU A 575 1.25 -18.66 -33.10
CA LEU A 575 1.93 -17.38 -32.89
C LEU A 575 1.00 -16.18 -33.10
N ARG A 576 0.14 -16.23 -34.12
CA ARG A 576 -0.88 -15.19 -34.34
C ARG A 576 -1.85 -15.11 -33.17
N LEU A 577 -2.33 -16.25 -32.68
CA LEU A 577 -3.22 -16.30 -31.52
C LEU A 577 -2.51 -15.73 -30.27
N TYR A 578 -1.28 -16.14 -30.01
CA TYR A 578 -0.51 -15.62 -28.87
C TYR A 578 -0.34 -14.09 -28.93
N ASN A 579 0.01 -13.52 -30.08
CA ASN A 579 0.18 -12.06 -30.23
C ASN A 579 -1.12 -11.28 -30.02
N VAL A 580 -2.27 -11.82 -30.41
CA VAL A 580 -3.59 -11.20 -30.17
C VAL A 580 -3.98 -11.31 -28.70
N TRP A 581 -3.91 -12.50 -28.11
CA TRP A 581 -4.34 -12.72 -26.73
C TRP A 581 -3.40 -12.08 -25.71
N VAL A 582 -2.11 -12.41 -25.77
CA VAL A 582 -1.11 -11.98 -24.78
C VAL A 582 -0.56 -10.60 -25.10
N GLY A 583 -0.12 -10.40 -26.34
CA GLY A 583 0.53 -9.15 -26.77
C GLY A 583 -0.40 -7.94 -26.81
N THR A 584 -1.70 -8.17 -26.98
CA THR A 584 -2.68 -7.10 -27.17
C THR A 584 -3.76 -7.09 -26.10
N LEU A 585 -4.56 -8.15 -26.02
CA LEU A 585 -5.78 -8.12 -25.20
C LEU A 585 -5.43 -8.08 -23.70
N LEU A 586 -4.51 -8.94 -23.27
CA LEU A 586 -4.05 -8.98 -21.88
C LEU A 586 -3.14 -7.79 -21.53
N ALA A 587 -2.18 -7.41 -22.38
CA ALA A 587 -1.25 -6.32 -22.10
C ALA A 587 -1.89 -4.92 -22.20
N GLY A 588 -2.95 -4.77 -23.00
CA GLY A 588 -3.64 -3.51 -23.27
C GLY A 588 -5.00 -3.41 -22.59
N ALA A 589 -6.07 -3.73 -23.32
CA ALA A 589 -7.45 -3.44 -22.93
C ALA A 589 -7.84 -4.06 -21.57
N LEU A 590 -7.49 -5.34 -21.35
CA LEU A 590 -7.82 -5.99 -20.08
C LEU A 590 -6.99 -5.46 -18.92
N ALA A 591 -5.68 -5.26 -19.11
CA ALA A 591 -4.82 -4.73 -18.06
C ALA A 591 -5.26 -3.34 -17.61
N ILE A 592 -5.41 -2.39 -18.55
CA ILE A 592 -5.80 -1.01 -18.27
C ILE A 592 -7.20 -0.97 -17.65
N GLY A 593 -8.14 -1.76 -18.20
CA GLY A 593 -9.49 -1.87 -17.67
C GLY A 593 -9.55 -2.42 -16.24
N LEU A 594 -8.56 -3.19 -15.81
CA LEU A 594 -8.46 -3.73 -14.44
C LEU A 594 -7.70 -2.84 -13.46
N TYR A 595 -7.07 -1.74 -13.90
CA TYR A 595 -6.36 -0.80 -13.01
C TYR A 595 -7.23 -0.33 -11.83
N PRO A 596 -8.52 0.00 -12.02
CA PRO A 596 -9.37 0.44 -10.90
C PRO A 596 -9.55 -0.58 -9.78
N PHE A 597 -9.26 -1.87 -9.99
CA PHE A 597 -9.43 -2.95 -9.00
C PHE A 597 -8.16 -3.59 -8.51
N LEU A 598 -7.29 -3.96 -9.44
CA LEU A 598 -6.11 -4.78 -9.17
C LEU A 598 -4.83 -3.94 -9.16
N GLY A 599 -4.97 -2.62 -9.28
CA GLY A 599 -3.88 -1.67 -9.41
C GLY A 599 -3.24 -1.69 -10.80
N GLN A 600 -2.40 -0.70 -11.05
CA GLN A 600 -1.79 -0.44 -12.36
C GLN A 600 -0.73 -1.48 -12.80
N ARG A 601 -0.34 -2.41 -11.94
CA ARG A 601 0.67 -3.43 -12.24
C ARG A 601 0.10 -4.83 -12.36
N VAL A 602 -1.23 -4.97 -12.52
CA VAL A 602 -1.89 -6.28 -12.74
C VAL A 602 -1.23 -7.08 -13.86
N TRP A 603 -0.94 -6.45 -15.01
CA TRP A 603 -0.21 -7.06 -16.12
C TRP A 603 1.19 -7.51 -15.69
N CYS A 604 2.00 -6.59 -15.17
CA CYS A 604 3.39 -6.87 -14.81
C CYS A 604 3.54 -7.94 -13.72
N ARG A 605 2.54 -8.08 -12.84
CA ARG A 605 2.57 -9.01 -11.72
C ARG A 605 2.09 -10.41 -12.09
N TYR A 606 1.01 -10.53 -12.87
CA TYR A 606 0.36 -11.82 -13.09
C TYR A 606 0.59 -12.41 -14.48
N TRP A 607 0.73 -11.56 -15.51
CA TRP A 607 0.61 -12.02 -16.90
C TRP A 607 1.80 -11.69 -17.78
N CYS A 608 2.62 -10.69 -17.44
CA CYS A 608 3.74 -10.24 -18.26
C CYS A 608 4.86 -11.29 -18.30
N PRO A 609 5.03 -12.02 -19.41
CA PRO A 609 5.95 -13.16 -19.44
C PRO A 609 7.42 -12.68 -19.38
N LEU A 610 7.70 -11.45 -19.85
CA LEU A 610 9.02 -10.82 -19.69
C LEU A 610 9.35 -10.49 -18.22
N ALA A 611 8.37 -10.01 -17.45
CA ALA A 611 8.59 -9.74 -16.03
C ALA A 611 8.89 -11.04 -15.26
N PHE A 612 8.32 -12.16 -15.71
CA PHE A 612 8.61 -13.49 -15.16
C PHE A 612 9.97 -14.02 -15.53
N TRP A 613 10.35 -13.88 -16.80
CA TRP A 613 11.71 -14.16 -17.27
C TRP A 613 12.76 -13.43 -16.42
N MET A 614 12.54 -12.13 -16.20
CA MET A 614 13.41 -11.33 -15.32
C MET A 614 13.34 -11.77 -13.84
N ASN A 615 12.19 -12.19 -13.31
CA ASN A 615 12.12 -12.70 -11.93
C ASN A 615 13.01 -13.94 -11.73
N PHE A 616 13.07 -14.83 -12.73
CA PHE A 616 13.92 -16.01 -12.68
C PHE A 616 15.40 -15.62 -12.50
N TRP A 617 15.90 -14.72 -13.36
CA TRP A 617 17.28 -14.22 -13.27
C TRP A 617 17.52 -13.30 -12.06
N GLY A 618 16.48 -12.65 -11.56
CA GLY A 618 16.52 -11.76 -10.40
C GLY A 618 16.99 -12.44 -9.11
N ARG A 619 16.90 -13.77 -9.00
CA ARG A 619 17.33 -14.51 -7.80
C ARG A 619 18.84 -14.38 -7.52
N TRP A 620 19.63 -14.10 -8.56
CA TRP A 620 21.07 -13.83 -8.45
C TRP A 620 21.39 -12.33 -8.40
N SER A 621 20.37 -11.47 -8.34
CA SER A 621 20.58 -10.03 -8.39
C SER A 621 21.19 -9.49 -7.10
N ARG A 622 22.06 -8.49 -7.23
CA ARG A 622 22.57 -7.71 -6.07
C ARG A 622 21.57 -6.65 -5.60
N PHE A 623 20.45 -6.48 -6.30
CA PHE A 623 19.40 -5.53 -5.95
C PHE A 623 18.78 -5.87 -4.59
N LYS A 624 18.73 -4.86 -3.72
CA LYS A 624 17.96 -4.92 -2.46
C LYS A 624 17.46 -3.54 -2.04
N ILE A 625 16.38 -3.53 -1.27
CA ILE A 625 15.94 -2.37 -0.49
C ILE A 625 16.19 -2.70 0.97
N SER A 626 17.06 -1.96 1.63
CA SER A 626 17.49 -2.22 3.00
C SER A 626 16.76 -1.28 3.98
N PRO A 627 16.08 -1.81 5.00
CA PRO A 627 15.51 -1.02 6.07
C PRO A 627 16.54 -0.75 7.18
N GLU A 628 16.53 0.45 7.76
CA GLU A 628 17.24 0.72 9.01
C GLU A 628 16.57 -0.02 10.17
N PRO A 629 17.28 -0.92 10.88
CA PRO A 629 16.69 -1.72 11.96
C PRO A 629 16.13 -0.84 13.09
N GLY A 630 15.03 -1.28 13.70
CA GLY A 630 14.44 -0.66 14.90
C GLY A 630 13.66 0.64 14.67
N LYS A 631 13.84 1.33 13.54
CA LYS A 631 13.21 2.64 13.28
C LYS A 631 11.81 2.58 12.65
N CYS A 632 11.30 1.40 12.29
CA CYS A 632 9.98 1.26 11.69
C CYS A 632 8.86 1.45 12.73
N ILE A 633 7.86 2.29 12.41
CA ILE A 633 6.72 2.63 13.28
C ILE A 633 5.42 1.87 12.93
N ASP A 634 5.47 0.84 12.09
CA ASP A 634 4.30 0.02 11.72
C ASP A 634 3.13 0.79 11.03
N CYS A 635 3.40 1.93 10.36
CA CYS A 635 2.37 2.80 9.78
C CYS A 635 1.68 2.27 8.50
N ASN A 636 2.16 1.16 7.92
CA ASN A 636 1.63 0.51 6.70
C ASN A 636 1.63 1.30 5.38
N VAL A 637 2.17 2.53 5.37
CA VAL A 637 2.22 3.37 4.16
C VAL A 637 2.98 2.70 3.01
N CYS A 638 4.13 2.07 3.29
CA CYS A 638 4.94 1.42 2.25
C CYS A 638 4.22 0.24 1.56
N ASN A 639 3.44 -0.55 2.31
CA ASN A 639 2.65 -1.65 1.77
C ASN A 639 1.54 -1.13 0.87
N ARG A 640 0.79 -0.13 1.34
CA ARG A 640 -0.29 0.53 0.57
C ARG A 640 0.21 0.90 -0.81
N TYR A 641 1.31 1.66 -0.89
CA TYR A 641 1.88 2.11 -2.17
C TYR A 641 2.75 1.07 -2.89
N CYS A 642 2.89 -0.16 -2.39
CA CYS A 642 3.61 -1.19 -3.12
C CYS A 642 2.75 -1.78 -4.25
N GLN A 643 2.99 -1.34 -5.48
CA GLN A 643 2.26 -1.80 -6.67
C GLN A 643 2.42 -3.30 -6.99
N MET A 644 3.45 -3.95 -6.44
CA MET A 644 3.67 -5.39 -6.60
C MET A 644 3.07 -6.21 -5.45
N GLY A 645 2.40 -5.57 -4.49
CA GLY A 645 1.75 -6.24 -3.36
C GLY A 645 2.69 -6.90 -2.35
N ILE A 646 3.93 -6.40 -2.27
CA ILE A 646 4.96 -6.90 -1.35
C ILE A 646 4.68 -6.37 0.06
N ASP A 647 4.79 -7.24 1.06
CA ASP A 647 4.78 -6.86 2.48
C ASP A 647 6.15 -6.29 2.89
N ILE A 648 6.35 -5.03 2.57
CA ILE A 648 7.55 -4.23 2.89
C ILE A 648 7.59 -3.91 4.38
N LYS A 649 6.44 -3.60 4.99
CA LYS A 649 6.32 -3.21 6.39
C LYS A 649 6.83 -4.30 7.33
N SER A 650 6.37 -5.54 7.18
CA SER A 650 6.80 -6.64 8.06
C SER A 650 8.28 -6.98 7.87
N ARG A 651 8.86 -6.71 6.69
CA ARG A 651 10.31 -6.82 6.47
C ARG A 651 11.07 -5.70 7.16
N ALA A 652 10.60 -4.45 7.02
CA ALA A 652 11.19 -3.29 7.67
C ALA A 652 11.20 -3.41 9.20
N LEU A 653 10.10 -3.90 9.80
CA LEU A 653 10.03 -4.17 11.24
C LEU A 653 11.10 -5.16 11.72
N ARG A 654 11.39 -6.18 10.90
CA ARG A 654 12.37 -7.23 11.20
C ARG A 654 13.81 -6.87 10.81
N GLY A 655 14.04 -5.75 10.14
CA GLY A 655 15.35 -5.40 9.57
C GLY A 655 15.76 -6.24 8.37
N ILE A 656 14.80 -6.91 7.69
CA ILE A 656 15.08 -7.83 6.57
C ILE A 656 15.00 -7.05 5.25
N PRO A 657 16.00 -7.15 4.35
CA PRO A 657 15.94 -6.48 3.06
C PRO A 657 14.86 -7.06 2.13
N VAL A 658 14.35 -6.21 1.23
CA VAL A 658 13.52 -6.65 0.10
C VAL A 658 14.45 -7.01 -1.06
N THR A 659 14.50 -8.28 -1.45
CA THR A 659 15.34 -8.77 -2.55
C THR A 659 14.50 -9.37 -3.67
N LEU A 660 15.12 -9.76 -4.79
CA LEU A 660 14.45 -10.45 -5.89
C LEU A 660 14.42 -11.97 -5.76
N GLN A 661 14.96 -12.53 -4.66
CA GLN A 661 14.92 -13.98 -4.42
C GLN A 661 13.52 -14.48 -4.07
N ASP A 662 12.79 -13.64 -3.34
CA ASP A 662 11.52 -13.97 -2.70
C ASP A 662 10.43 -12.91 -2.93
N THR A 663 10.73 -11.87 -3.72
CA THR A 663 9.75 -10.84 -4.09
C THR A 663 9.78 -10.47 -5.57
N PRO A 664 8.63 -10.12 -6.18
CA PRO A 664 8.56 -9.64 -7.56
C PRO A 664 8.89 -8.14 -7.70
N CYS A 665 9.77 -7.58 -6.86
CA CYS A 665 10.03 -6.14 -6.83
C CYS A 665 10.43 -5.60 -8.21
N VAL A 666 9.85 -4.46 -8.62
CA VAL A 666 10.19 -3.76 -9.87
C VAL A 666 11.03 -2.51 -9.66
N ALA A 667 11.58 -2.34 -8.44
CA ALA A 667 12.49 -1.24 -8.09
C ALA A 667 11.94 0.18 -8.39
N CYS A 668 10.62 0.40 -8.24
CA CYS A 668 9.99 1.69 -8.55
C CYS A 668 10.29 2.82 -7.55
N GLY A 669 10.85 2.47 -6.37
CA GLY A 669 11.26 3.40 -5.32
C GLY A 669 10.13 3.98 -4.46
N GLU A 670 8.87 3.64 -4.70
CA GLU A 670 7.75 4.32 -4.01
C GLU A 670 7.71 4.07 -2.51
N CYS A 671 8.05 2.86 -2.06
CA CYS A 671 8.12 2.56 -0.64
C CYS A 671 9.15 3.43 0.10
N ILE A 672 10.24 3.79 -0.58
CA ILE A 672 11.29 4.70 -0.08
C ILE A 672 10.72 6.12 0.00
N VAL A 673 10.19 6.61 -1.13
CA VAL A 673 9.62 7.97 -1.25
C VAL A 673 8.49 8.24 -0.24
N ARG A 674 7.72 7.21 0.10
CA ARG A 674 6.56 7.32 0.99
C ARG A 674 6.85 6.96 2.43
N CYS A 675 8.07 6.55 2.76
CA CYS A 675 8.40 6.22 4.13
C CYS A 675 8.50 7.53 4.92
N PRO A 676 7.60 7.81 5.88
CA PRO A 676 7.65 9.07 6.63
C PRO A 676 8.88 9.13 7.56
N MET A 677 9.42 7.97 7.92
CA MET A 677 10.63 7.84 8.75
C MET A 677 11.92 7.84 7.92
N GLU A 678 11.82 7.81 6.58
CA GLU A 678 12.97 7.75 5.67
C GLU A 678 13.95 6.57 5.90
N ILE A 679 13.47 5.45 6.44
CA ILE A 679 14.30 4.31 6.85
C ILE A 679 14.61 3.29 5.75
N LEU A 680 14.07 3.46 4.55
CA LEU A 680 14.18 2.49 3.45
C LEU A 680 15.15 3.02 2.40
N HIS A 681 16.16 2.24 2.04
CA HIS A 681 17.21 2.67 1.10
C HIS A 681 17.44 1.65 0.00
N PHE A 682 17.83 2.11 -1.20
CA PHE A 682 18.33 1.20 -2.23
C PHE A 682 19.76 0.76 -1.91
N GLY A 683 20.06 -0.53 -2.09
CA GLY A 683 21.39 -1.08 -1.86
C GLY A 683 21.67 -1.41 -0.39
N GLU A 684 22.94 -1.45 -0.02
CA GLU A 684 23.37 -1.65 1.36
C GLU A 684 23.22 -0.35 2.16
N LEU A 685 22.93 -0.49 3.45
CA LEU A 685 22.98 0.66 4.35
C LEU A 685 24.43 1.14 4.41
N PRO A 686 24.68 2.46 4.40
CA PRO A 686 25.99 2.98 4.77
C PRO A 686 26.34 2.43 6.16
N GLU A 687 27.61 2.09 6.39
CA GLU A 687 28.10 1.79 7.72
C GLU A 687 27.71 2.95 8.64
N GLN A 688 26.87 2.68 9.65
CA GLN A 688 26.44 3.72 10.58
C GLN A 688 27.70 4.24 11.29
N LYS A 689 28.13 5.46 10.97
CA LYS A 689 28.97 6.21 11.92
C LYS A 689 28.17 6.28 13.21
N PRO A 690 28.74 5.88 14.35
CA PRO A 690 28.05 6.01 15.63
C PRO A 690 27.54 7.46 15.73
N TYR A 691 26.25 7.58 16.07
CA TYR A 691 25.67 8.86 16.44
C TYR A 691 26.58 9.46 17.52
N PRO A 692 26.94 10.75 17.48
CA PRO A 692 27.60 11.35 18.62
C PRO A 692 26.67 11.15 19.80
N GLU A 693 27.10 10.30 20.74
CA GLU A 693 26.42 10.11 22.02
C GLU A 693 26.28 11.50 22.62
N GLY A 694 25.03 11.93 22.80
CA GLY A 694 24.74 12.99 23.74
C GLY A 694 25.32 12.54 25.09
N THR A 695 26.24 13.34 25.59
CA THR A 695 26.93 13.15 26.85
C THR A 695 25.96 12.82 27.98
N ASP A 696 26.34 11.78 28.74
CA ASP A 696 25.95 11.45 30.11
C ASP A 696 24.59 10.79 30.37
N ALA A 697 24.61 9.44 30.45
CA ALA A 697 24.27 8.71 31.68
C ALA A 697 24.62 7.20 31.56
N GLY A 698 25.61 6.76 32.34
CA GLY A 698 25.59 5.46 33.05
C GLY A 698 25.72 4.15 32.26
N SER A 699 26.97 3.78 31.97
CA SER A 699 27.56 2.42 31.97
C SER A 699 26.66 1.16 31.88
N GLY A 700 26.87 0.36 30.81
CA GLY A 700 26.45 -1.04 30.75
C GLY A 700 26.75 -1.76 29.43
N HIS A 701 28.03 -2.06 29.17
CA HIS A 701 28.60 -2.97 28.17
C HIS A 701 27.77 -3.39 26.92
N THR A 702 28.10 -2.77 25.77
CA THR A 702 27.78 -3.30 24.43
C THR A 702 28.82 -4.33 24.00
N VAL A 703 28.43 -5.61 23.99
CA VAL A 703 29.20 -6.68 23.32
C VAL A 703 28.98 -6.56 21.80
N LYS A 704 30.06 -6.27 21.06
CA LYS A 704 30.11 -6.43 19.59
C LYS A 704 29.95 -7.92 19.27
N MET A 705 28.80 -8.32 18.73
CA MET A 705 28.65 -9.63 18.12
C MET A 705 28.22 -9.48 16.66
N ARG A 706 29.18 -9.75 15.76
CA ARG A 706 28.97 -9.92 14.33
C ARG A 706 28.31 -11.29 14.13
N LEU A 707 26.99 -11.32 13.98
CA LEU A 707 26.25 -12.54 13.66
C LEU A 707 25.89 -12.52 12.17
N ASP A 708 26.76 -13.11 11.35
CA ASP A 708 26.44 -13.56 9.99
C ASP A 708 25.50 -14.75 10.11
N ASN A 709 24.17 -14.60 9.96
CA ASN A 709 23.27 -15.75 10.16
C ASN A 709 21.91 -15.71 9.45
N ASP A 710 21.91 -16.09 8.17
CA ASP A 710 20.77 -16.78 7.54
C ASP A 710 20.74 -18.29 7.89
N LYS A 711 21.82 -18.85 8.44
CA LYS A 711 21.94 -20.29 8.77
C LYS A 711 21.48 -20.66 10.18
N ASP A 712 21.62 -19.77 11.17
CA ASP A 712 21.09 -20.04 12.52
C ASP A 712 19.56 -19.87 12.64
N TYR A 713 18.92 -19.20 11.68
CA TYR A 713 17.45 -19.09 11.62
C TYR A 713 16.75 -20.43 11.32
N ALA A 714 17.39 -21.31 10.54
CA ALA A 714 16.87 -22.65 10.29
C ALA A 714 17.23 -23.63 11.42
N ARG A 715 18.42 -23.46 12.02
CA ARG A 715 18.96 -24.34 13.05
C ARG A 715 18.24 -24.20 14.41
N MET A 716 17.70 -23.02 14.73
CA MET A 716 16.88 -22.83 15.94
C MET A 716 15.48 -23.45 15.85
N ASN A 717 14.92 -23.59 14.63
CA ASN A 717 13.66 -24.32 14.43
C ASN A 717 13.86 -25.85 14.45
N GLU A 718 15.05 -26.36 14.15
CA GLU A 718 15.36 -27.80 14.30
C GLU A 718 15.60 -28.18 15.77
N LEU A 719 16.09 -27.26 16.60
CA LEU A 719 16.32 -27.50 18.03
C LEU A 719 15.02 -27.57 18.85
N SER A 720 13.93 -26.94 18.42
CA SER A 720 12.61 -27.12 19.06
C SER A 720 11.89 -28.41 18.65
N MET A 721 12.38 -29.12 17.62
CA MET A 721 11.81 -30.40 17.17
C MET A 721 12.54 -31.62 17.73
N ARG A 722 13.79 -31.48 18.21
CA ARG A 722 14.60 -32.62 18.68
C ARG A 722 14.24 -33.17 20.06
N ASP A 723 13.43 -32.47 20.86
CA ASP A 723 12.94 -32.98 22.16
C ASP A 723 11.68 -33.88 22.04
N ARG A 724 11.21 -34.18 20.83
CA ARG A 724 10.08 -35.13 20.62
C ARG A 724 10.49 -36.59 20.35
N ASP A 725 11.78 -36.87 20.13
CA ASP A 725 12.25 -38.21 19.70
C ASP A 725 13.07 -38.99 20.75
N HIS A 726 13.05 -38.60 22.03
CA HIS A 726 13.63 -39.41 23.13
C HIS A 726 12.62 -39.67 24.26
N LYS A 727 11.56 -40.41 23.92
CA LYS A 727 10.86 -41.31 24.86
C LYS A 727 10.52 -42.61 24.12
N GLY A 728 11.33 -43.63 24.34
CA GLY A 728 11.09 -44.98 23.84
C GLY A 728 12.38 -45.75 23.61
N ASP A 729 13.01 -46.21 24.70
CA ASP A 729 13.63 -47.52 24.83
C ASP A 729 14.27 -47.62 26.23
N GLY A 730 13.64 -48.41 27.10
CA GLY A 730 13.99 -48.61 28.52
C GLY A 730 12.75 -48.78 29.38
#